data_AF-A0A918I754-F1
#
_entry.id   AF-A0A918I754-F1
#
_cell.length_a   1.000
_cell.length_b   1.000
_cell.length_c   1.000
_cell.angle_alpha   90.00
_cell.angle_beta   90.00
_cell.angle_gamma   90.00
#
_symmetry.space_group_name_H-M   'P 1'
#
loop_
_entity.id
_entity.type
_entity.pdbx_description
1 polymer ?
#
loop_
_entity_poly.entity_id
_entity_poly.type
_entity_poly.pdbx_seq_one_letter_code
_entity_poly.pdbx_strand_id
1 'polypeptide(L)'
;MASADNGIDEARARITECLSRGSTTLDLSGLGLTAVPEEVRELTRLIQLEVQSNRLHALPEWIGDLTRLEFLSADHNALVAVPESIGRLTELRALGLDFNKLVAVPDSLGNLTRLKDLRLYGNRLSHLPETLRNLTELTVLALGENQLESLPAWFTDLTSLETVWLSVNFLTALPEDIGRLVRLRRLELSANSLSELPRSLGALRELTVLGLHDNPLTSPPPEVVAAGTQAVVTFLAETQADPVRQWSSKVVVVGEGRVGKTSLLRALRNEAHNPNEDSTHGLTVGTLDMPHPHPPAGEDVTMRLSTWDFGGQEIYHATHQFFLTDRSLFLLLWDAQIGWEGSKLHYWLDMIKARAPQAPVVLVATHLGPRPPDLPLDELQETYPGLIVESLSADSASGVGVEQVREVIRQQVACLPLMGVTWPRTWLRAADAVRASVNKHITPEGLNELLATAGVREPSHQASLTAALHSLGDLLYYPDDEELCDLVVLRPQWLTAYISRVLDSEDVLNEGGVFHHSFGATLWQDVERSMRRHLIRMMENFDLSYRTEDQTASLVVELLPWNPPPYQDEWNSPERLGQRELRLRYRLHTVPPGIPTWFIAREHRFSTPVRWRSGALLKHPDGVHAALVTVDRHAKTAELRVRGSYPHDFFAVLKDGFEQTLQRYPGLDITRLVPCPYRYPDGRACAHEFRHEQLRARLDRRPPLETIECPEHLENVEVAFLLQGIERPAADRSEQMTRQVLERLDRMEIIGQRRHAEVRDGIEQARAEVSAMVAEQQRGFLALLRREQSQQEAICPSVVWVRRVSRRAAGHRLRPGDVFQLHLCCEAPGEWHLLEGAEPYELPANSKFTKVVLPYVHQSLKVLKYVVPVFGAAVGAVSEDLSKVMKDDLELMKALLDALPDETRRQLSDRESRSTVLATDHAEFRQMYALLKQLDPEERWAGLNKVVTPEGPTYWLCREHARFYQQGVLGAGTGHEAVRLPSQPGGPGALSRQQT
;
A
#
# COMPACT_ATOMS: atom_id res chain seq x y z
N MET A 1 29.68 11.61 -30.56
CA MET A 1 30.80 12.50 -30.21
C MET A 1 30.44 13.99 -30.22
N ALA A 2 29.47 14.46 -31.02
CA ALA A 2 29.11 15.89 -31.11
C ALA A 2 28.44 16.52 -29.86
N SER A 3 27.99 15.75 -28.87
CA SER A 3 27.33 16.32 -27.66
C SER A 3 28.29 16.64 -26.51
N ALA A 4 29.54 16.14 -26.54
CA ALA A 4 30.50 16.30 -25.44
C ALA A 4 31.20 17.67 -25.49
N ASP A 5 31.50 18.17 -26.69
CA ASP A 5 32.15 19.47 -26.88
C ASP A 5 31.27 20.63 -26.42
N ASN A 6 29.95 20.54 -26.67
CA ASN A 6 29.01 21.61 -26.31
C ASN A 6 28.89 21.81 -24.79
N GLY A 7 29.07 20.76 -24.00
CA GLY A 7 28.98 20.82 -22.53
C GLY A 7 30.20 21.49 -21.87
N ILE A 8 31.40 21.26 -22.42
CA ILE A 8 32.64 21.88 -21.95
C ILE A 8 32.67 23.37 -22.29
N ASP A 9 32.22 23.74 -23.49
CA ASP A 9 32.16 25.14 -23.91
C ASP A 9 31.16 25.93 -23.06
N GLU A 10 29.99 25.34 -22.78
CA GLU A 10 29.00 25.92 -21.85
C GLU A 10 29.56 26.04 -20.43
N ALA A 11 30.30 25.02 -19.93
CA ALA A 11 30.94 25.09 -18.62
C ALA A 11 31.95 26.25 -18.54
N ARG A 12 32.76 26.42 -19.58
CA ARG A 12 33.72 27.54 -19.68
C ARG A 12 33.04 28.90 -19.75
N ALA A 13 31.91 29.00 -20.45
CA ALA A 13 31.11 30.22 -20.48
C ALA A 13 30.61 30.59 -19.08
N ARG A 14 30.04 29.63 -18.33
CA ARG A 14 29.55 29.84 -16.95
C ARG A 14 30.67 30.20 -15.97
N ILE A 15 31.84 29.58 -16.10
CA ILE A 15 33.03 29.91 -15.29
C ILE A 15 33.48 31.36 -15.57
N THR A 16 33.55 31.75 -16.85
CA THR A 16 33.95 33.11 -17.24
C THR A 16 32.94 34.15 -16.75
N GLU A 17 31.64 33.84 -16.83
CA GLU A 17 30.59 34.69 -16.28
C GLU A 17 30.73 34.84 -14.76
N CYS A 18 30.98 33.74 -14.05
CA CYS A 18 31.22 33.72 -12.61
C CYS A 18 32.43 34.58 -12.21
N LEU A 19 33.56 34.48 -12.94
CA LEU A 19 34.75 35.33 -12.77
C LEU A 19 34.42 36.81 -12.97
N SER A 20 33.73 37.14 -14.07
CA SER A 20 33.44 38.53 -14.43
C SER A 20 32.50 39.23 -13.43
N ARG A 21 31.54 38.48 -12.89
CA ARG A 21 30.54 39.00 -11.94
C ARG A 21 30.98 38.89 -10.48
N GLY A 22 32.08 38.17 -10.21
CA GLY A 22 32.49 37.83 -8.85
C GLY A 22 31.43 37.03 -8.10
N SER A 23 30.72 36.15 -8.81
CA SER A 23 29.69 35.31 -8.19
C SER A 23 30.31 34.37 -7.17
N THR A 24 29.54 34.05 -6.13
CA THR A 24 29.92 33.09 -5.09
C THR A 24 29.27 31.72 -5.30
N THR A 25 28.44 31.59 -6.33
CA THR A 25 27.76 30.36 -6.73
C THR A 25 28.17 30.00 -8.16
N LEU A 26 28.43 28.72 -8.40
CA LEU A 26 28.70 28.17 -9.72
C LEU A 26 27.97 26.84 -9.90
N ASP A 27 27.16 26.76 -10.95
CA ASP A 27 26.41 25.57 -11.34
C ASP A 27 26.84 25.05 -12.72
N LEU A 28 27.47 23.88 -12.71
CA LEU A 28 27.93 23.12 -13.88
C LEU A 28 27.16 21.79 -14.04
N SER A 29 25.95 21.71 -13.48
CA SER A 29 25.14 20.49 -13.48
C SER A 29 24.63 20.11 -14.87
N GLY A 30 24.52 18.80 -15.14
CA GLY A 30 23.85 18.30 -16.35
C GLY A 30 24.58 18.55 -17.68
N LEU A 31 25.85 18.95 -17.65
CA LEU A 31 26.62 19.32 -18.84
C LEU A 31 27.34 18.13 -19.51
N GLY A 32 27.24 16.93 -18.94
CA GLY A 32 27.92 15.73 -19.46
C GLY A 32 29.43 15.74 -19.29
N LEU A 33 29.96 16.53 -18.34
CA LEU A 33 31.40 16.69 -18.08
C LEU A 33 32.04 15.38 -17.59
N THR A 34 33.24 15.08 -18.08
CA THR A 34 34.05 13.92 -17.62
C THR A 34 35.07 14.29 -16.55
N ALA A 35 35.42 15.57 -16.45
CA ALA A 35 36.27 16.15 -15.41
C ALA A 35 35.79 17.57 -15.07
N VAL A 36 36.07 18.02 -13.85
CA VAL A 36 35.84 19.42 -13.47
C VAL A 36 36.90 20.29 -14.16
N PRO A 37 36.51 21.34 -14.92
CA PRO A 37 37.48 22.21 -15.60
C PRO A 37 38.45 22.86 -14.60
N GLU A 38 39.74 22.91 -14.95
CA GLU A 38 40.79 23.46 -14.06
C GLU A 38 40.57 24.95 -13.76
N GLU A 39 39.90 25.67 -14.66
CA GLU A 39 39.59 27.09 -14.53
C GLU A 39 38.71 27.39 -13.29
N VAL A 40 37.96 26.40 -12.77
CA VAL A 40 37.20 26.52 -11.51
C VAL A 40 38.12 26.78 -10.32
N ARG A 41 39.38 26.34 -10.37
CA ARG A 41 40.37 26.53 -9.30
C ARG A 41 40.62 28.01 -9.00
N GLU A 42 40.49 28.89 -9.99
CA GLU A 42 40.72 30.34 -9.83
C GLU A 42 39.61 31.01 -8.99
N LEU A 43 38.46 30.35 -8.83
CA LEU A 43 37.28 30.87 -8.15
C LEU A 43 37.34 30.72 -6.62
N THR A 44 38.42 31.17 -6.00
CA THR A 44 38.69 31.05 -4.55
C THR A 44 37.66 31.71 -3.62
N ARG A 45 36.71 32.46 -4.17
CA ARG A 45 35.60 33.10 -3.44
C ARG A 45 34.30 32.29 -3.47
N LEU A 46 34.28 31.12 -4.14
CA LEU A 46 33.09 30.28 -4.20
C LEU A 46 32.64 29.83 -2.80
N ILE A 47 31.34 29.93 -2.61
CA ILE A 47 30.58 29.44 -1.46
C ILE A 47 29.78 28.18 -1.87
N GLN A 48 29.32 28.11 -3.12
CA GLN A 48 28.51 27.00 -3.61
C GLN A 48 29.01 26.53 -4.97
N LEU A 49 29.28 25.23 -5.08
CA LEU A 49 29.68 24.57 -6.32
C LEU A 49 28.79 23.35 -6.57
N GLU A 50 28.14 23.33 -7.72
CA GLU A 50 27.31 22.23 -8.19
C GLU A 50 27.87 21.62 -9.47
N VAL A 51 28.16 20.33 -9.43
CA VAL A 51 28.66 19.55 -10.57
C VAL A 51 27.86 18.25 -10.75
N GLN A 52 26.62 18.23 -10.26
CA GLN A 52 25.77 17.04 -10.26
C GLN A 52 25.29 16.63 -11.66
N SER A 53 24.86 15.37 -11.81
CA SER A 53 24.33 14.82 -13.08
C SER A 53 25.32 14.94 -14.25
N ASN A 54 26.60 14.65 -13.99
CA ASN A 54 27.67 14.64 -14.99
C ASN A 54 28.24 13.21 -15.14
N ARG A 55 29.43 13.08 -15.73
CA ARG A 55 30.16 11.81 -15.91
C ARG A 55 31.54 11.85 -15.25
N LEU A 56 31.65 12.57 -14.14
CA LEU A 56 32.92 12.75 -13.43
C LEU A 56 33.39 11.42 -12.84
N HIS A 57 34.65 11.05 -13.10
CA HIS A 57 35.28 9.85 -12.52
C HIS A 57 36.02 10.12 -11.20
N ALA A 58 36.45 11.36 -10.99
CA ALA A 58 37.13 11.81 -9.79
C ALA A 58 36.88 13.31 -9.57
N LEU A 59 36.91 13.74 -8.32
CA LEU A 59 37.08 15.14 -7.97
C LEU A 59 38.59 15.44 -7.95
N PRO A 60 39.03 16.60 -8.46
CA PRO A 60 40.44 16.96 -8.51
C PRO A 60 40.99 17.31 -7.13
N GLU A 61 42.28 17.05 -6.88
CA GLU A 61 42.93 17.39 -5.60
C GLU A 61 42.94 18.90 -5.29
N TRP A 62 42.86 19.75 -6.30
CA TRP A 62 42.77 21.19 -6.08
C TRP A 62 41.39 21.64 -5.58
N ILE A 63 40.39 20.75 -5.51
CA ILE A 63 39.07 21.11 -4.95
C ILE A 63 39.21 21.64 -3.52
N GLY A 64 40.17 21.12 -2.76
CA GLY A 64 40.50 21.57 -1.40
C GLY A 64 41.09 22.99 -1.32
N ASP A 65 41.47 23.60 -2.45
CA ASP A 65 41.94 24.99 -2.49
C ASP A 65 40.76 25.99 -2.36
N LEU A 66 39.52 25.54 -2.63
CA LEU A 66 38.29 26.36 -2.56
C LEU A 66 37.75 26.47 -1.11
N THR A 67 38.62 26.87 -0.18
CA THR A 67 38.41 26.86 1.28
C THR A 67 37.19 27.62 1.82
N ARG A 68 36.52 28.43 0.98
CA ARG A 68 35.29 29.17 1.33
C ARG A 68 34.00 28.43 0.98
N LEU A 69 34.08 27.24 0.38
CA LEU A 69 32.91 26.46 0.04
C LEU A 69 32.13 26.08 1.30
N GLU A 70 30.84 26.43 1.30
CA GLU A 70 29.84 25.99 2.28
C GLU A 70 28.97 24.87 1.69
N PHE A 71 28.82 24.79 0.37
CA PHE A 71 28.02 23.78 -0.33
C PHE A 71 28.78 23.19 -1.53
N LEU A 72 28.89 21.87 -1.57
CA LEU A 72 29.43 21.12 -2.70
C LEU A 72 28.49 19.96 -3.05
N SER A 73 27.97 19.94 -4.27
CA SER A 73 27.20 18.81 -4.79
C SER A 73 27.89 18.19 -6.00
N ALA A 74 28.17 16.89 -5.92
CA ALA A 74 28.68 16.07 -7.01
C ALA A 74 27.85 14.79 -7.18
N ASP A 75 26.56 14.85 -6.85
CA ASP A 75 25.62 13.73 -7.00
C ASP A 75 25.53 13.24 -8.45
N HIS A 76 25.13 11.99 -8.66
CA HIS A 76 24.86 11.39 -9.97
C HIS A 76 26.05 11.53 -10.93
N ASN A 77 27.18 11.01 -10.52
CA ASN A 77 28.41 10.96 -11.30
C ASN A 77 28.95 9.51 -11.32
N ALA A 78 30.21 9.33 -11.71
CA ALA A 78 30.89 8.05 -11.70
C ALA A 78 32.12 8.07 -10.76
N LEU A 79 32.06 8.86 -9.68
CA LEU A 79 33.17 9.03 -8.74
C LEU A 79 33.50 7.69 -8.09
N VAL A 80 34.78 7.29 -8.17
CA VAL A 80 35.27 6.06 -7.53
C VAL A 80 35.91 6.34 -6.17
N ALA A 81 36.40 7.57 -5.97
CA ALA A 81 36.99 8.05 -4.73
C ALA A 81 36.74 9.55 -4.54
N VAL A 82 36.84 10.00 -3.29
CA VAL A 82 36.89 11.42 -2.91
C VAL A 82 38.35 11.74 -2.53
N PRO A 83 38.94 12.84 -3.03
CA PRO A 83 40.32 13.20 -2.76
C PRO A 83 40.56 13.58 -1.29
N GLU A 84 41.75 13.30 -0.76
CA GLU A 84 42.13 13.62 0.63
C GLU A 84 42.08 15.13 0.91
N SER A 85 42.30 15.96 -0.11
CA SER A 85 42.18 17.41 -0.03
C SER A 85 40.78 17.91 0.34
N ILE A 86 39.72 17.09 0.24
CA ILE A 86 38.37 17.48 0.65
C ILE A 86 38.34 17.98 2.10
N GLY A 87 39.15 17.37 2.98
CA GLY A 87 39.24 17.75 4.39
C GLY A 87 39.80 19.16 4.66
N ARG A 88 40.25 19.89 3.63
CA ARG A 88 40.65 21.30 3.74
C ARG A 88 39.47 22.27 3.67
N LEU A 89 38.30 21.82 3.24
CA LEU A 89 37.09 22.64 3.10
C LEU A 89 36.37 22.83 4.45
N THR A 90 37.05 23.35 5.47
CA THR A 90 36.55 23.39 6.86
C THR A 90 35.29 24.25 7.06
N GLU A 91 34.91 25.06 6.07
CA GLU A 91 33.68 25.85 6.04
C GLU A 91 32.47 25.09 5.47
N LEU A 92 32.67 23.88 4.94
CA LEU A 92 31.64 23.09 4.27
C LEU A 92 30.52 22.69 5.25
N ARG A 93 29.29 22.96 4.85
CA ARG A 93 28.06 22.67 5.60
C ARG A 93 27.23 21.59 4.94
N ALA A 94 27.33 21.44 3.63
CA ALA A 94 26.62 20.41 2.87
C ALA A 94 27.54 19.79 1.81
N LEU A 95 27.57 18.45 1.79
CA LEU A 95 28.30 17.65 0.83
C LEU A 95 27.39 16.57 0.22
N GLY A 96 27.07 16.75 -1.06
CA GLY A 96 26.33 15.77 -1.87
C GLY A 96 27.26 14.89 -2.69
N LEU A 97 27.20 13.58 -2.47
CA LEU A 97 27.94 12.55 -3.22
C LEU A 97 27.04 11.35 -3.58
N ASP A 98 25.73 11.56 -3.65
CA ASP A 98 24.77 10.48 -3.89
C ASP A 98 24.94 9.89 -5.30
N PHE A 99 24.61 8.61 -5.48
CA PHE A 99 24.61 7.87 -6.76
C PHE A 99 25.95 7.98 -7.48
N ASN A 100 27.00 7.52 -6.81
CA ASN A 100 28.36 7.42 -7.33
C ASN A 100 28.83 5.94 -7.24
N LYS A 101 30.15 5.71 -7.30
CA LYS A 101 30.76 4.37 -7.21
C LYS A 101 31.78 4.31 -6.08
N LEU A 102 31.57 5.11 -5.03
CA LEU A 102 32.49 5.20 -3.90
C LEU A 102 32.51 3.88 -3.14
N VAL A 103 33.71 3.34 -2.91
CA VAL A 103 33.91 2.14 -2.08
C VAL A 103 34.29 2.50 -0.64
N ALA A 104 34.86 3.70 -0.46
CA ALA A 104 35.18 4.28 0.84
C ALA A 104 35.14 5.82 0.74
N VAL A 105 35.12 6.48 1.90
CA VAL A 105 35.36 7.92 2.04
C VAL A 105 36.69 8.15 2.77
N PRO A 106 37.45 9.22 2.45
CA PRO A 106 38.76 9.47 3.04
C PRO A 106 38.65 9.85 4.51
N ASP A 107 39.68 9.53 5.30
CA ASP A 107 39.76 9.88 6.72
C ASP A 107 39.68 11.40 6.93
N SER A 108 40.20 12.19 5.97
CA SER A 108 40.18 13.65 6.02
C SER A 108 38.77 14.25 5.98
N LEU A 109 37.74 13.50 5.57
CA LEU A 109 36.35 13.96 5.59
C LEU A 109 35.88 14.27 7.02
N GLY A 110 36.47 13.59 8.02
CA GLY A 110 36.26 13.90 9.44
C GLY A 110 36.77 15.27 9.90
N ASN A 111 37.54 16.00 9.08
CA ASN A 111 37.99 17.37 9.39
C ASN A 111 36.91 18.42 9.14
N LEU A 112 35.81 18.06 8.48
CA LEU A 112 34.73 18.97 8.10
C LEU A 112 33.76 19.23 9.26
N THR A 113 34.26 19.72 10.40
CA THR A 113 33.48 19.77 11.66
C THR A 113 32.23 20.68 11.62
N ARG A 114 32.08 21.53 10.59
CA ARG A 114 30.89 22.37 10.33
C ARG A 114 29.84 21.70 9.44
N LEU A 115 30.10 20.48 8.98
CA LEU A 115 29.21 19.75 8.08
C LEU A 115 27.91 19.40 8.79
N LYS A 116 26.79 19.76 8.18
CA LYS A 116 25.42 19.52 8.67
C LYS A 116 24.67 18.52 7.82
N ASP A 117 24.99 18.42 6.53
CA ASP A 117 24.36 17.52 5.57
C ASP A 117 25.44 16.74 4.81
N LEU A 118 25.44 15.42 4.98
CA LEU A 118 26.32 14.50 4.29
C LEU A 118 25.49 13.45 3.56
N ARG A 119 25.57 13.44 2.23
CA ARG A 119 24.81 12.52 1.39
C ARG A 119 25.73 11.60 0.61
N LEU A 120 25.59 10.29 0.86
CA LEU A 120 26.39 9.19 0.32
C LEU A 120 25.48 8.02 -0.14
N TYR A 121 24.21 8.28 -0.40
CA TYR A 121 23.23 7.29 -0.84
C TYR A 121 23.61 6.69 -2.19
N GLY A 122 23.32 5.41 -2.45
CA GLY A 122 23.53 4.80 -3.78
C GLY A 122 25.01 4.66 -4.16
N ASN A 123 25.84 4.21 -3.21
CA ASN A 123 27.27 3.97 -3.39
C ASN A 123 27.60 2.49 -3.11
N ARG A 124 28.87 2.17 -2.85
CA ARG A 124 29.35 0.81 -2.54
C ARG A 124 30.15 0.79 -1.25
N LEU A 125 29.77 1.63 -0.29
CA LEU A 125 30.43 1.73 1.01
C LEU A 125 30.15 0.47 1.82
N SER A 126 31.20 -0.21 2.27
CA SER A 126 31.09 -1.34 3.21
C SER A 126 31.46 -0.98 4.65
N HIS A 127 32.08 0.19 4.86
CA HIS A 127 32.48 0.70 6.17
C HIS A 127 32.59 2.23 6.15
N LEU A 128 32.58 2.82 7.35
CA LEU A 128 32.75 4.26 7.57
C LEU A 128 34.04 4.50 8.38
N PRO A 129 34.89 5.49 8.02
CA PRO A 129 36.12 5.75 8.75
C PRO A 129 35.83 6.33 10.14
N GLU A 130 36.68 5.99 11.11
CA GLU A 130 36.48 6.39 12.52
C GLU A 130 36.45 7.92 12.69
N THR A 131 37.16 8.65 11.83
CA THR A 131 37.25 10.11 11.88
C THR A 131 35.91 10.81 11.68
N LEU A 132 34.89 10.16 11.10
CA LEU A 132 33.54 10.75 10.97
C LEU A 132 32.88 11.04 12.32
N ARG A 133 33.34 10.41 13.41
CA ARG A 133 32.93 10.75 14.78
C ARG A 133 33.07 12.25 15.12
N ASN A 134 33.96 12.96 14.42
CA ASN A 134 34.23 14.37 14.65
C ASN A 134 33.16 15.30 14.07
N LEU A 135 32.24 14.79 13.22
CA LEU A 135 31.20 15.58 12.55
C LEU A 135 30.00 15.84 13.49
N THR A 136 30.26 16.40 14.68
CA THR A 136 29.24 16.52 15.73
C THR A 136 28.11 17.50 15.42
N GLU A 137 28.26 18.35 14.40
CA GLU A 137 27.21 19.24 13.89
C GLU A 137 26.31 18.59 12.83
N LEU A 138 26.57 17.33 12.46
CA LEU A 138 25.82 16.64 11.42
C LEU A 138 24.36 16.44 11.83
N THR A 139 23.44 16.92 10.98
CA THR A 139 21.99 16.84 11.16
C THR A 139 21.33 15.87 10.19
N VAL A 140 21.93 15.70 9.00
CA VAL A 140 21.42 14.85 7.92
C VAL A 140 22.54 13.93 7.45
N LEU A 141 22.26 12.62 7.45
CA LEU A 141 23.18 11.59 6.96
C LEU A 141 22.44 10.60 6.07
N ALA A 142 22.78 10.58 4.78
CA ALA A 142 22.23 9.63 3.82
C ALA A 142 23.26 8.55 3.46
N LEU A 143 22.95 7.30 3.79
CA LEU A 143 23.79 6.11 3.59
C LEU A 143 23.02 4.93 3.00
N GLY A 144 21.78 5.13 2.55
CA GLY A 144 20.99 4.07 1.93
C GLY A 144 21.58 3.59 0.59
N GLU A 145 21.17 2.42 0.12
CA GLU A 145 21.72 1.74 -1.07
C GLU A 145 23.26 1.67 -1.02
N ASN A 146 23.79 1.06 0.03
CA ASN A 146 25.21 0.77 0.20
C ASN A 146 25.40 -0.71 0.59
N GLN A 147 26.56 -1.06 1.12
CA GLN A 147 26.94 -2.43 1.49
C GLN A 147 27.33 -2.52 2.98
N LEU A 148 26.74 -1.67 3.83
CA LEU A 148 27.07 -1.63 5.26
C LEU A 148 26.47 -2.86 5.97
N GLU A 149 27.32 -3.64 6.64
CA GLU A 149 26.89 -4.78 7.48
C GLU A 149 26.63 -4.37 8.94
N SER A 150 27.25 -3.27 9.40
CA SER A 150 27.05 -2.73 10.74
C SER A 150 27.31 -1.24 10.78
N LEU A 151 26.76 -0.57 11.81
CA LEU A 151 27.12 0.78 12.16
C LEU A 151 28.21 0.75 13.26
N PRO A 152 29.24 1.60 13.16
CA PRO A 152 30.28 1.65 14.17
C PRO A 152 29.76 2.25 15.49
N ALA A 153 30.36 1.89 16.62
CA ALA A 153 29.90 2.34 17.95
C ALA A 153 29.85 3.87 18.08
N TRP A 154 30.82 4.58 17.49
CA TRP A 154 30.89 6.04 17.49
C TRP A 154 29.75 6.71 16.71
N PHE A 155 28.96 5.97 15.93
CA PHE A 155 27.76 6.50 15.25
C PHE A 155 26.83 7.21 16.23
N THR A 156 26.74 6.69 17.45
CA THR A 156 25.91 7.25 18.53
C THR A 156 26.46 8.54 19.14
N ASP A 157 27.68 8.95 18.78
CA ASP A 157 28.28 10.24 19.20
C ASP A 157 27.78 11.42 18.37
N LEU A 158 27.17 11.17 17.20
CA LEU A 158 26.60 12.19 16.31
C LEU A 158 25.23 12.70 16.81
N THR A 159 25.19 13.19 18.05
CA THR A 159 23.97 13.56 18.79
C THR A 159 23.15 14.72 18.19
N SER A 160 23.64 15.38 17.15
CA SER A 160 22.92 16.42 16.40
C SER A 160 22.07 15.85 15.25
N LEU A 161 22.16 14.55 14.96
CA LEU A 161 21.42 13.93 13.87
C LEU A 161 19.91 14.06 14.06
N GLU A 162 19.25 14.54 13.02
CA GLU A 162 17.79 14.67 12.92
C GLU A 162 17.22 13.70 11.87
N THR A 163 17.96 13.44 10.79
CA THR A 163 17.54 12.56 9.70
C THR A 163 18.65 11.61 9.29
N VAL A 164 18.35 10.31 9.30
CA VAL A 164 19.27 9.24 8.90
C VAL A 164 18.58 8.33 7.91
N TRP A 165 19.21 8.11 6.75
CA TRP A 165 18.79 7.10 5.78
C TRP A 165 19.80 5.96 5.69
N LEU A 166 19.33 4.74 5.95
CA LEU A 166 20.12 3.51 5.95
C LEU A 166 19.39 2.37 5.22
N SER A 167 18.34 2.67 4.46
CA SER A 167 17.60 1.67 3.68
C SER A 167 18.48 0.95 2.68
N VAL A 168 18.16 -0.30 2.36
CA VAL A 168 18.88 -1.11 1.36
C VAL A 168 20.38 -1.21 1.70
N ASN A 169 20.64 -1.84 2.84
CA ASN A 169 21.99 -2.21 3.31
C ASN A 169 21.93 -3.67 3.84
N PHE A 170 22.98 -4.12 4.52
CA PHE A 170 23.06 -5.46 5.11
C PHE A 170 23.15 -5.40 6.65
N LEU A 171 22.57 -4.37 7.27
CA LEU A 171 22.66 -4.19 8.72
C LEU A 171 21.97 -5.34 9.45
N THR A 172 22.71 -6.01 10.34
CA THR A 172 22.16 -7.09 11.19
C THR A 172 21.75 -6.62 12.58
N ALA A 173 22.31 -5.50 13.04
CA ALA A 173 21.99 -4.87 14.32
C ALA A 173 22.24 -3.36 14.28
N LEU A 174 21.60 -2.63 15.19
CA LEU A 174 21.92 -1.23 15.49
C LEU A 174 22.79 -1.15 16.76
N PRO A 175 23.57 -0.06 16.94
CA PRO A 175 24.29 0.16 18.19
C PRO A 175 23.34 0.19 19.40
N GLU A 176 23.70 -0.49 20.49
CA GLU A 176 22.91 -0.55 21.73
C GLU A 176 22.59 0.83 22.33
N ASP A 177 23.41 1.85 22.05
CA ASP A 177 23.27 3.22 22.53
C ASP A 177 22.59 4.17 21.52
N ILE A 178 21.86 3.66 20.51
CA ILE A 178 21.17 4.49 19.51
C ILE A 178 20.23 5.54 20.13
N GLY A 179 19.70 5.26 21.33
CA GLY A 179 18.91 6.18 22.14
C GLY A 179 19.59 7.51 22.50
N ARG A 180 20.92 7.63 22.34
CA ARG A 180 21.66 8.91 22.53
C ARG A 180 21.32 9.95 21.48
N LEU A 181 20.79 9.55 20.32
CA LEU A 181 20.43 10.44 19.21
C LEU A 181 19.07 11.12 19.44
N VAL A 182 18.86 11.77 20.59
CA VAL A 182 17.55 12.27 21.05
C VAL A 182 16.88 13.30 20.12
N ARG A 183 17.62 13.89 19.17
CA ARG A 183 17.11 14.81 18.15
C ARG A 183 16.60 14.11 16.88
N LEU A 184 16.76 12.79 16.80
CA LEU A 184 16.41 12.03 15.61
C LEU A 184 14.90 12.06 15.39
N ARG A 185 14.51 12.53 14.21
CA ARG A 185 13.11 12.65 13.76
C ARG A 185 12.76 11.66 12.67
N ARG A 186 13.74 11.25 11.88
CA ARG A 186 13.58 10.25 10.83
C ARG A 186 14.74 9.25 10.85
N LEU A 187 14.40 7.97 10.90
CA LEU A 187 15.32 6.85 10.81
C LEU A 187 14.77 5.83 9.81
N GLU A 188 15.41 5.71 8.66
CA GLU A 188 15.00 4.79 7.61
C GLU A 188 15.93 3.57 7.58
N LEU A 189 15.41 2.38 7.90
CA LEU A 189 16.18 1.14 8.06
C LEU A 189 15.62 -0.01 7.20
N SER A 190 14.74 0.30 6.25
CA SER A 190 14.06 -0.74 5.50
C SER A 190 14.98 -1.50 4.54
N ALA A 191 14.63 -2.73 4.19
CA ALA A 191 15.47 -3.63 3.39
C ALA A 191 16.87 -3.79 3.99
N ASN A 192 16.92 -4.28 5.22
CA ASN A 192 18.14 -4.68 5.93
C ASN A 192 17.97 -6.12 6.47
N SER A 193 18.85 -6.57 7.36
CA SER A 193 18.79 -7.91 7.98
C SER A 193 18.62 -7.82 9.50
N LEU A 194 17.91 -6.80 9.98
CA LEU A 194 17.66 -6.58 11.41
C LEU A 194 16.70 -7.65 11.95
N SER A 195 17.15 -8.38 12.97
CA SER A 195 16.30 -9.32 13.72
C SER A 195 15.71 -8.68 14.98
N GLU A 196 16.43 -7.75 15.60
CA GLU A 196 15.99 -7.04 16.80
C GLU A 196 16.35 -5.55 16.74
N LEU A 197 15.58 -4.72 17.44
CA LEU A 197 15.93 -3.32 17.70
C LEU A 197 16.41 -3.13 19.15
N PRO A 198 17.46 -2.32 19.37
CA PRO A 198 17.97 -2.05 20.71
C PRO A 198 16.92 -1.29 21.54
N ARG A 199 16.80 -1.66 22.81
CA ARG A 199 15.80 -1.04 23.72
C ARG A 199 16.00 0.46 23.90
N SER A 200 17.24 0.94 23.77
CA SER A 200 17.56 2.38 23.88
C SER A 200 16.87 3.22 22.81
N LEU A 201 16.43 2.63 21.68
CA LEU A 201 15.64 3.31 20.66
C LEU A 201 14.34 3.90 21.25
N GLY A 202 13.81 3.31 22.33
CA GLY A 202 12.68 3.86 23.09
C GLY A 202 12.93 5.24 23.71
N ALA A 203 14.18 5.69 23.80
CA ALA A 203 14.51 7.05 24.26
C ALA A 203 14.25 8.14 23.20
N LEU A 204 14.07 7.76 21.92
CA LEU A 204 13.92 8.68 20.79
C LEU A 204 12.49 9.24 20.67
N ARG A 205 12.09 10.07 21.64
CA ARG A 205 10.72 10.63 21.74
C ARG A 205 10.34 11.62 20.62
N GLU A 206 11.31 12.19 19.92
CA GLU A 206 11.09 13.06 18.75
C GLU A 206 11.00 12.28 17.43
N LEU A 207 11.19 10.95 17.45
CA LEU A 207 11.16 10.13 16.25
C LEU A 207 9.74 10.10 15.69
N THR A 208 9.58 10.65 14.49
CA THR A 208 8.30 10.73 13.79
C THR A 208 8.18 9.72 12.67
N VAL A 209 9.30 9.31 12.05
CA VAL A 209 9.32 8.34 10.96
C VAL A 209 10.37 7.27 11.24
N LEU A 210 9.93 6.01 11.34
CA LEU A 210 10.79 4.84 11.50
C LEU A 210 10.44 3.80 10.42
N GLY A 211 11.28 3.72 9.38
CA GLY A 211 11.12 2.74 8.32
C GLY A 211 11.76 1.40 8.70
N LEU A 212 10.98 0.32 8.76
CA LEU A 212 11.44 -1.02 9.15
C LEU A 212 11.02 -2.13 8.18
N HIS A 213 10.42 -1.79 7.04
CA HIS A 213 9.91 -2.81 6.12
C HIS A 213 11.06 -3.67 5.56
N ASP A 214 10.75 -4.89 5.13
CA ASP A 214 11.74 -5.84 4.60
C ASP A 214 12.91 -6.11 5.56
N ASN A 215 12.61 -6.32 6.85
CA ASN A 215 13.54 -6.82 7.86
C ASN A 215 12.95 -8.06 8.57
N PRO A 216 13.76 -9.06 8.95
CA PRO A 216 13.31 -10.26 9.68
C PRO A 216 13.12 -10.00 11.19
N LEU A 217 12.41 -8.93 11.57
CA LEU A 217 12.26 -8.51 12.97
C LEU A 217 11.43 -9.50 13.79
N THR A 218 11.97 -9.95 14.92
CA THR A 218 11.29 -10.70 15.98
C THR A 218 10.95 -9.81 17.18
N SER A 219 11.78 -8.79 17.46
CA SER A 219 11.58 -7.81 18.53
C SER A 219 11.89 -6.38 18.06
N PRO A 220 10.93 -5.45 18.05
CA PRO A 220 9.53 -5.60 18.45
C PRO A 220 8.75 -6.60 17.58
N PRO A 221 7.68 -7.19 18.13
CA PRO A 221 6.77 -8.02 17.35
C PRO A 221 6.23 -7.26 16.13
N PRO A 222 6.10 -7.89 14.95
CA PRO A 222 5.59 -7.22 13.76
C PRO A 222 4.21 -6.55 13.91
N GLU A 223 3.38 -6.91 14.88
CA GLU A 223 2.13 -6.21 15.20
C GLU A 223 2.39 -4.82 15.79
N VAL A 224 3.41 -4.70 16.61
CA VAL A 224 3.86 -3.41 17.17
C VAL A 224 4.48 -2.57 16.05
N VAL A 225 5.22 -3.20 15.14
CA VAL A 225 5.78 -2.51 13.95
C VAL A 225 4.66 -2.04 13.02
N ALA A 226 3.64 -2.88 12.77
CA ALA A 226 2.48 -2.53 11.96
C ALA A 226 1.62 -1.42 12.57
N ALA A 227 1.60 -1.30 13.90
CA ALA A 227 0.96 -0.19 14.61
C ALA A 227 1.70 1.15 14.46
N GLY A 228 2.91 1.16 13.88
CA GLY A 228 3.64 2.36 13.47
C GLY A 228 4.75 2.82 14.42
N THR A 229 5.41 3.91 14.05
CA THR A 229 6.62 4.44 14.70
C THR A 229 6.44 4.64 16.21
N GLN A 230 5.35 5.27 16.64
CA GLN A 230 5.11 5.56 18.06
C GLN A 230 4.88 4.28 18.89
N ALA A 231 4.24 3.27 18.30
CA ALA A 231 4.02 1.99 18.98
C ALA A 231 5.35 1.28 19.24
N VAL A 232 6.26 1.28 18.27
CA VAL A 232 7.62 0.72 18.40
C VAL A 232 8.43 1.44 19.48
N VAL A 233 8.50 2.77 19.43
CA VAL A 233 9.27 3.56 20.41
C VAL A 233 8.72 3.34 21.83
N THR A 234 7.39 3.38 21.99
CA THR A 234 6.72 3.15 23.27
C THR A 234 6.99 1.74 23.80
N PHE A 235 6.84 0.72 22.96
CA PHE A 235 7.08 -0.67 23.33
C PHE A 235 8.51 -0.87 23.81
N LEU A 236 9.50 -0.35 23.08
CA LEU A 236 10.91 -0.47 23.46
C LEU A 236 11.23 0.29 24.75
N ALA A 237 10.63 1.47 24.96
CA ALA A 237 10.80 2.26 26.17
C ALA A 237 10.24 1.55 27.42
N GLU A 238 9.03 0.99 27.34
CA GLU A 238 8.45 0.25 28.46
C GLU A 238 9.17 -1.09 28.69
N THR A 239 9.61 -1.76 27.62
CA THR A 239 10.40 -3.00 27.73
C THR A 239 11.74 -2.73 28.40
N GLN A 240 12.35 -1.56 28.18
CA GLN A 240 13.56 -1.16 28.89
C GLN A 240 13.32 -1.00 30.40
N ALA A 241 12.14 -0.54 30.80
CA ALA A 241 11.80 -0.26 32.20
C ALA A 241 11.46 -1.53 33.01
N ASP A 242 10.67 -2.46 32.46
CA ASP A 242 10.29 -3.72 33.12
C ASP A 242 10.17 -4.88 32.11
N PRO A 243 11.31 -5.45 31.68
CA PRO A 243 11.34 -6.53 30.71
C PRO A 243 10.88 -7.86 31.32
N VAL A 244 9.94 -8.53 30.65
CA VAL A 244 9.49 -9.88 31.00
C VAL A 244 9.54 -10.76 29.76
N ARG A 245 10.16 -11.95 29.88
CA ARG A 245 10.17 -12.92 28.78
C ARG A 245 8.81 -13.59 28.67
N GLN A 246 8.28 -13.65 27.46
CA GLN A 246 7.03 -14.33 27.17
C GLN A 246 7.29 -15.70 26.55
N TRP A 247 6.62 -16.72 27.08
CA TRP A 247 6.72 -18.10 26.62
C TRP A 247 5.33 -18.59 26.20
N SER A 248 4.71 -17.93 25.23
CA SER A 248 3.38 -18.30 24.74
C SER A 248 3.31 -18.30 23.23
N SER A 249 2.59 -19.28 22.67
CA SER A 249 2.41 -19.39 21.23
C SER A 249 1.08 -20.08 20.87
N LYS A 250 0.79 -20.15 19.58
CA LYS A 250 -0.39 -20.78 18.99
C LYS A 250 -0.02 -22.15 18.41
N VAL A 251 -0.81 -23.17 18.75
CA VAL A 251 -0.77 -24.48 18.09
C VAL A 251 -2.07 -24.63 17.31
N VAL A 252 -1.97 -24.77 16.00
CA VAL A 252 -3.10 -24.82 15.07
C VAL A 252 -3.28 -26.25 14.59
N VAL A 253 -4.45 -26.83 14.82
CA VAL A 253 -4.77 -28.19 14.39
C VAL A 253 -5.67 -28.13 13.16
N VAL A 254 -5.19 -28.69 12.06
CA VAL A 254 -5.86 -28.67 10.75
C VAL A 254 -5.88 -30.06 10.13
N GLY A 255 -6.74 -30.26 9.14
CA GLY A 255 -7.00 -31.54 8.51
C GLY A 255 -8.47 -31.68 8.15
N GLU A 256 -8.78 -32.73 7.40
CA GLU A 256 -10.15 -33.01 6.93
C GLU A 256 -11.17 -33.17 8.08
N GLY A 257 -12.45 -33.15 7.72
CA GLY A 257 -13.52 -33.44 8.67
C GLY A 257 -13.33 -34.81 9.33
N ARG A 258 -13.55 -34.88 10.66
CA ARG A 258 -13.56 -36.14 11.44
C ARG A 258 -12.23 -36.92 11.50
N VAL A 259 -11.09 -36.35 11.10
CA VAL A 259 -9.76 -36.99 11.21
C VAL A 259 -9.21 -37.11 12.65
N GLY A 260 -9.98 -36.76 13.69
CA GLY A 260 -9.58 -36.93 15.09
C GLY A 260 -8.88 -35.73 15.74
N LYS A 261 -9.05 -34.51 15.22
CA LYS A 261 -8.43 -33.27 15.75
C LYS A 261 -8.74 -33.00 17.22
N THR A 262 -10.03 -32.96 17.56
CA THR A 262 -10.52 -32.73 18.92
C THR A 262 -10.07 -33.84 19.86
N SER A 263 -10.16 -35.10 19.41
CA SER A 263 -9.68 -36.27 20.15
C SER A 263 -8.19 -36.21 20.49
N LEU A 264 -7.33 -35.80 19.55
CA LEU A 264 -5.90 -35.65 19.80
C LEU A 264 -5.60 -34.53 20.79
N LEU A 265 -6.27 -33.38 20.69
CA LEU A 265 -6.10 -32.27 21.64
C LEU A 265 -6.50 -32.66 23.06
N ARG A 266 -7.58 -33.43 23.22
CA ARG A 266 -8.01 -33.97 24.52
C ARG A 266 -6.99 -34.96 25.08
N ALA A 267 -6.47 -35.87 24.24
CA ALA A 267 -5.41 -36.79 24.63
C ALA A 267 -4.13 -36.04 25.08
N LEU A 268 -3.73 -34.98 24.36
CA LEU A 268 -2.62 -34.12 24.75
C LEU A 268 -2.88 -33.38 26.08
N ARG A 269 -4.13 -33.16 26.49
CA ARG A 269 -4.48 -32.62 27.81
C ARG A 269 -4.66 -33.68 28.90
N ASN A 270 -4.42 -34.95 28.59
CA ASN A 270 -4.69 -36.10 29.46
C ASN A 270 -6.18 -36.26 29.82
N GLU A 271 -7.08 -35.82 28.93
CA GLU A 271 -8.52 -36.03 29.06
C GLU A 271 -8.95 -37.38 28.44
N ALA A 272 -10.08 -37.93 28.88
CA ALA A 272 -10.61 -39.18 28.36
C ALA A 272 -11.15 -39.05 26.92
N HIS A 273 -10.90 -40.07 26.09
CA HIS A 273 -11.42 -40.14 24.73
C HIS A 273 -12.96 -40.26 24.72
N ASN A 274 -13.62 -39.47 23.86
CA ASN A 274 -15.07 -39.54 23.65
C ASN A 274 -15.37 -40.02 22.22
N PRO A 275 -15.87 -41.25 22.03
CA PRO A 275 -16.17 -41.80 20.71
C PRO A 275 -17.44 -41.21 20.06
N ASN A 276 -18.29 -40.52 20.83
CA ASN A 276 -19.53 -39.90 20.35
C ASN A 276 -19.40 -38.37 20.28
N GLU A 277 -18.22 -37.87 19.91
CA GLU A 277 -17.97 -36.43 19.79
C GLU A 277 -18.59 -35.88 18.50
N ASP A 278 -19.40 -34.82 18.65
CA ASP A 278 -19.98 -34.12 17.50
C ASP A 278 -18.89 -33.43 16.67
N SER A 279 -19.18 -33.19 15.39
CA SER A 279 -18.23 -32.48 14.53
C SER A 279 -18.06 -31.03 14.98
N THR A 280 -16.82 -30.58 15.14
CA THR A 280 -16.51 -29.19 15.49
C THR A 280 -17.05 -28.25 14.42
N HIS A 281 -18.02 -27.41 14.79
CA HIS A 281 -18.54 -26.33 13.97
C HIS A 281 -17.73 -25.05 14.22
N GLY A 282 -17.22 -24.41 13.16
CA GLY A 282 -16.42 -23.19 13.29
C GLY A 282 -15.03 -23.41 13.89
N LEU A 283 -14.78 -22.92 15.10
CA LEU A 283 -13.47 -22.89 15.77
C LEU A 283 -13.61 -23.10 17.29
N THR A 284 -12.82 -24.00 17.87
CA THR A 284 -12.65 -24.14 19.32
C THR A 284 -11.24 -23.76 19.75
N VAL A 285 -11.11 -22.91 20.78
CA VAL A 285 -9.81 -22.54 21.36
C VAL A 285 -9.72 -23.11 22.77
N GLY A 286 -8.59 -23.72 23.10
CA GLY A 286 -8.28 -24.11 24.48
C GLY A 286 -6.80 -23.88 24.79
N THR A 287 -6.35 -24.38 25.93
CA THR A 287 -4.98 -24.17 26.42
C THR A 287 -4.25 -25.49 26.60
N LEU A 288 -2.94 -25.44 26.44
CA LEU A 288 -2.02 -26.56 26.65
C LEU A 288 -0.72 -26.00 27.25
N ASP A 289 -0.47 -26.32 28.51
CA ASP A 289 0.75 -25.89 29.20
C ASP A 289 1.81 -26.99 29.12
N MET A 290 3.04 -26.63 28.78
CA MET A 290 4.16 -27.58 28.64
C MET A 290 5.46 -27.01 29.22
N PRO A 291 6.31 -27.82 29.87
CA PRO A 291 7.62 -27.37 30.33
C PRO A 291 8.57 -27.14 29.14
N HIS A 292 9.39 -26.09 29.22
CA HIS A 292 10.39 -25.77 28.21
C HIS A 292 11.48 -26.87 28.13
N PRO A 293 11.93 -27.28 26.92
CA PRO A 293 12.89 -28.37 26.77
C PRO A 293 14.27 -28.08 27.32
N HIS A 294 14.77 -26.89 27.06
CA HIS A 294 16.08 -26.43 27.51
C HIS A 294 15.96 -25.01 28.05
N PRO A 295 15.40 -24.80 29.25
CA PRO A 295 15.16 -23.47 29.76
C PRO A 295 16.47 -22.69 29.93
N PRO A 296 16.45 -21.35 29.87
CA PRO A 296 17.60 -20.53 30.23
C PRO A 296 18.15 -20.93 31.61
N ALA A 297 19.47 -20.91 31.76
CA ALA A 297 20.16 -21.52 32.89
C ALA A 297 19.60 -21.08 34.26
N GLY A 298 18.96 -22.02 34.97
CA GLY A 298 18.45 -21.83 36.34
C GLY A 298 16.96 -21.50 36.47
N GLU A 299 16.20 -21.45 35.38
CA GLU A 299 14.76 -21.17 35.40
C GLU A 299 13.91 -22.43 35.12
N ASP A 300 12.79 -22.59 35.84
CA ASP A 300 11.74 -23.55 35.48
C ASP A 300 10.68 -22.81 34.66
N VAL A 301 10.67 -23.04 33.36
CA VAL A 301 9.86 -22.28 32.41
C VAL A 301 8.72 -23.16 31.89
N THR A 302 7.49 -22.74 32.14
CA THR A 302 6.29 -23.33 31.54
C THR A 302 5.84 -22.48 30.35
N MET A 303 5.81 -23.10 29.18
CA MET A 303 5.26 -22.53 27.96
C MET A 303 3.73 -22.69 27.94
N ARG A 304 3.00 -21.59 27.71
CA ARG A 304 1.53 -21.59 27.63
C ARG A 304 1.08 -21.53 26.17
N LEU A 305 0.42 -22.58 25.70
CA LEU A 305 0.02 -22.70 24.30
C LEU A 305 -1.49 -22.53 24.16
N SER A 306 -1.93 -21.65 23.27
CA SER A 306 -3.33 -21.64 22.83
C SER A 306 -3.49 -22.64 21.69
N THR A 307 -4.32 -23.66 21.87
CA THR A 307 -4.62 -24.68 20.86
C THR A 307 -5.88 -24.29 20.10
N TRP A 308 -5.81 -24.23 18.78
CA TRP A 308 -6.90 -23.85 17.89
C TRP A 308 -7.35 -25.07 17.09
N ASP A 309 -8.60 -25.49 17.27
CA ASP A 309 -9.24 -26.62 16.58
C ASP A 309 -10.23 -26.10 15.54
N PHE A 310 -9.85 -26.21 14.26
CA PHE A 310 -10.66 -25.76 13.14
C PHE A 310 -11.60 -26.85 12.64
N GLY A 311 -12.88 -26.50 12.44
CA GLY A 311 -13.84 -27.37 11.78
C GLY A 311 -13.35 -27.78 10.39
N GLY A 312 -13.38 -29.07 10.04
CA GLY A 312 -12.82 -29.55 8.77
C GLY A 312 -13.68 -29.29 7.53
N GLN A 313 -14.66 -28.39 7.58
CA GLN A 313 -15.64 -28.18 6.50
C GLN A 313 -15.22 -27.01 5.59
N GLU A 314 -15.41 -27.20 4.27
CA GLU A 314 -14.94 -26.26 3.24
C GLU A 314 -15.52 -24.83 3.37
N ILE A 315 -16.73 -24.71 3.91
CA ILE A 315 -17.46 -23.45 4.08
C ILE A 315 -16.77 -22.51 5.10
N TYR A 316 -16.04 -23.07 6.07
CA TYR A 316 -15.41 -22.27 7.12
C TYR A 316 -13.97 -21.86 6.80
N HIS A 317 -13.36 -22.39 5.73
CA HIS A 317 -11.96 -22.08 5.42
C HIS A 317 -11.70 -20.60 5.16
N ALA A 318 -12.67 -19.86 4.60
CA ALA A 318 -12.58 -18.41 4.45
C ALA A 318 -12.48 -17.66 5.80
N THR A 319 -13.10 -18.20 6.86
CA THR A 319 -13.06 -17.62 8.21
C THR A 319 -11.84 -18.09 9.02
N HIS A 320 -11.32 -19.28 8.74
CA HIS A 320 -10.15 -19.86 9.44
C HIS A 320 -8.84 -19.17 9.07
N GLN A 321 -8.75 -18.67 7.83
CA GLN A 321 -7.59 -17.96 7.29
C GLN A 321 -7.24 -16.67 8.03
N PHE A 322 -8.16 -16.08 8.80
CA PHE A 322 -7.87 -14.92 9.65
C PHE A 322 -6.92 -15.24 10.80
N PHE A 323 -6.79 -16.52 11.16
CA PHE A 323 -6.06 -16.96 12.34
C PHE A 323 -4.80 -17.77 12.02
N LEU A 324 -4.55 -18.05 10.73
CA LEU A 324 -3.33 -18.71 10.26
C LEU A 324 -2.20 -17.69 10.13
N THR A 325 -1.09 -17.91 10.84
CA THR A 325 0.06 -17.00 10.89
C THR A 325 1.38 -17.78 10.99
N ASP A 326 2.48 -17.20 10.51
CA ASP A 326 3.84 -17.77 10.54
C ASP A 326 4.38 -18.08 11.94
N ARG A 327 3.69 -17.61 12.99
CA ARG A 327 4.14 -17.72 14.38
C ARG A 327 3.44 -18.83 15.16
N SER A 328 2.84 -19.77 14.43
CA SER A 328 2.10 -20.90 14.98
C SER A 328 2.76 -22.21 14.59
N LEU A 329 2.70 -23.21 15.46
CA LEU A 329 2.98 -24.60 15.06
C LEU A 329 1.72 -25.21 14.46
N PHE A 330 1.83 -25.81 13.28
CA PHE A 330 0.71 -26.51 12.64
C PHE A 330 0.81 -28.01 12.88
N LEU A 331 -0.29 -28.59 13.38
CA LEU A 331 -0.49 -30.03 13.43
C LEU A 331 -1.47 -30.41 12.32
N LEU A 332 -0.94 -31.00 11.25
CA LEU A 332 -1.74 -31.45 10.11
C LEU A 332 -2.07 -32.94 10.27
N LEU A 333 -3.33 -33.21 10.60
CA LEU A 333 -3.82 -34.56 10.86
C LEU A 333 -4.40 -35.17 9.58
N TRP A 334 -4.12 -36.46 9.39
CA TRP A 334 -4.68 -37.27 8.32
C TRP A 334 -5.02 -38.67 8.80
N ASP A 335 -6.04 -39.27 8.21
CA ASP A 335 -6.53 -40.59 8.62
C ASP A 335 -5.74 -41.70 7.90
N ALA A 336 -5.05 -42.53 8.67
CA ALA A 336 -4.21 -43.61 8.14
C ALA A 336 -5.01 -44.71 7.41
N GLN A 337 -6.30 -44.87 7.70
CA GLN A 337 -7.17 -45.87 7.05
C GLN A 337 -7.70 -45.36 5.71
N ILE A 338 -7.94 -44.05 5.60
CA ILE A 338 -8.37 -43.40 4.36
C ILE A 338 -7.17 -43.18 3.43
N GLY A 339 -5.99 -42.89 4.00
CA GLY A 339 -4.78 -42.54 3.26
C GLY A 339 -4.61 -41.02 3.11
N TRP A 340 -3.38 -40.60 2.76
CA TRP A 340 -3.01 -39.18 2.66
C TRP A 340 -3.68 -38.47 1.47
N GLU A 341 -3.94 -39.17 0.36
CA GLU A 341 -4.68 -38.64 -0.80
C GLU A 341 -6.14 -38.34 -0.46
N GLY A 342 -6.83 -39.31 0.14
CA GLY A 342 -8.22 -39.17 0.56
C GLY A 342 -8.41 -38.17 1.70
N SER A 343 -7.37 -37.95 2.51
CA SER A 343 -7.33 -36.89 3.54
C SER A 343 -6.95 -35.51 2.99
N LYS A 344 -6.81 -35.36 1.67
CA LYS A 344 -6.42 -34.13 0.96
C LYS A 344 -5.17 -33.44 1.54
N LEU A 345 -4.13 -34.21 1.88
CA LEU A 345 -2.94 -33.67 2.55
C LEU A 345 -2.27 -32.52 1.77
N HIS A 346 -2.13 -32.67 0.44
CA HIS A 346 -1.58 -31.65 -0.45
C HIS A 346 -2.38 -30.34 -0.42
N TYR A 347 -3.70 -30.42 -0.37
CA TYR A 347 -4.55 -29.22 -0.28
C TYR A 347 -4.25 -28.42 0.98
N TRP A 348 -4.12 -29.10 2.12
CA TRP A 348 -3.82 -28.46 3.39
C TRP A 348 -2.40 -27.90 3.45
N LEU A 349 -1.41 -28.62 2.93
CA LEU A 349 -0.03 -28.13 2.82
C LEU A 349 0.07 -26.90 1.91
N ASP A 350 -0.59 -26.94 0.75
CA ASP A 350 -0.72 -25.79 -0.15
C ASP A 350 -1.38 -24.59 0.56
N MET A 351 -2.42 -24.84 1.37
CA MET A 351 -3.10 -23.78 2.13
C MET A 351 -2.20 -23.17 3.21
N ILE A 352 -1.49 -24.01 3.99
CA ILE A 352 -0.57 -23.53 5.01
C ILE A 352 0.56 -22.75 4.32
N LYS A 353 1.19 -23.29 3.27
CA LYS A 353 2.23 -22.61 2.50
C LYS A 353 1.74 -21.25 1.99
N ALA A 354 0.56 -21.18 1.38
CA ALA A 354 0.04 -19.93 0.82
C ALA A 354 -0.14 -18.82 1.88
N ARG A 355 -0.45 -19.17 3.14
CA ARG A 355 -0.82 -18.21 4.19
C ARG A 355 0.27 -17.98 5.24
N ALA A 356 1.01 -19.03 5.59
CA ALA A 356 2.04 -19.08 6.60
C ALA A 356 3.24 -19.92 6.10
N PRO A 357 3.99 -19.42 5.09
CA PRO A 357 5.07 -20.17 4.43
C PRO A 357 6.27 -20.49 5.34
N GLN A 358 6.42 -19.80 6.47
CA GLN A 358 7.51 -19.99 7.42
C GLN A 358 7.10 -20.79 8.66
N ALA A 359 5.82 -21.16 8.78
CA ALA A 359 5.34 -21.89 9.94
C ALA A 359 5.75 -23.37 9.89
N PRO A 360 6.26 -23.94 11.00
CA PRO A 360 6.57 -25.36 11.05
C PRO A 360 5.29 -26.21 11.04
N VAL A 361 5.30 -27.30 10.27
CA VAL A 361 4.20 -28.27 10.14
C VAL A 361 4.65 -29.65 10.60
N VAL A 362 3.92 -30.22 11.55
CA VAL A 362 4.06 -31.62 11.98
C VAL A 362 2.90 -32.42 11.40
N LEU A 363 3.22 -33.45 10.62
CA LEU A 363 2.23 -34.38 10.09
C LEU A 363 1.89 -35.44 11.15
N VAL A 364 0.60 -35.68 11.39
CA VAL A 364 0.16 -36.68 12.37
C VAL A 364 -0.85 -37.63 11.73
N ALA A 365 -0.45 -38.89 11.56
CA ALA A 365 -1.34 -39.96 11.13
C ALA A 365 -2.22 -40.42 12.32
N THR A 366 -3.54 -40.40 12.15
CA THR A 366 -4.53 -40.82 13.15
C THR A 366 -5.27 -42.10 12.72
N HIS A 367 -6.12 -42.64 13.60
CA HIS A 367 -6.93 -43.84 13.36
C HIS A 367 -6.09 -45.06 12.92
N LEU A 368 -5.00 -45.32 13.64
CA LEU A 368 -4.02 -46.34 13.26
C LEU A 368 -4.68 -47.71 13.07
N GLY A 369 -4.47 -48.29 11.89
CA GLY A 369 -4.94 -49.63 11.53
C GLY A 369 -3.87 -50.71 11.74
N PRO A 370 -4.11 -51.95 11.29
CA PRO A 370 -3.15 -53.04 11.38
C PRO A 370 -1.94 -52.88 10.45
N ARG A 371 -2.01 -51.96 9.48
CA ARG A 371 -0.91 -51.61 8.59
C ARG A 371 -0.29 -50.28 9.04
N PRO A 372 1.05 -50.16 9.01
CA PRO A 372 1.70 -48.88 9.28
C PRO A 372 1.23 -47.83 8.27
N PRO A 373 1.09 -46.56 8.66
CA PRO A 373 0.77 -45.48 7.73
C PRO A 373 1.87 -45.35 6.67
N ASP A 374 1.47 -45.28 5.40
CA ASP A 374 2.37 -45.11 4.27
C ASP A 374 2.22 -43.68 3.71
N LEU A 375 3.33 -42.96 3.57
CA LEU A 375 3.37 -41.55 3.19
C LEU A 375 4.68 -41.26 2.43
N PRO A 376 4.63 -40.69 1.21
CA PRO A 376 5.82 -40.27 0.47
C PRO A 376 6.45 -39.01 1.09
N LEU A 377 7.07 -39.15 2.27
CA LEU A 377 7.59 -38.03 3.05
C LEU A 377 8.70 -37.27 2.32
N ASP A 378 9.62 -37.98 1.66
CA ASP A 378 10.75 -37.37 0.94
C ASP A 378 10.25 -36.43 -0.18
N GLU A 379 9.27 -36.88 -0.98
CA GLU A 379 8.65 -36.07 -2.05
C GLU A 379 7.93 -34.84 -1.49
N LEU A 380 7.23 -35.00 -0.35
CA LEU A 380 6.56 -33.88 0.31
C LEU A 380 7.59 -32.87 0.86
N GLN A 381 8.69 -33.31 1.43
CA GLN A 381 9.74 -32.42 1.94
C GLN A 381 10.47 -31.67 0.80
N GLU A 382 10.65 -32.32 -0.36
CA GLU A 382 11.17 -31.66 -1.56
C GLU A 382 10.19 -30.61 -2.12
N THR A 383 8.88 -30.89 -2.08
CA THR A 383 7.83 -29.98 -2.57
C THR A 383 7.59 -28.80 -1.62
N TYR A 384 7.74 -29.03 -0.31
CA TYR A 384 7.49 -28.04 0.74
C TYR A 384 8.75 -27.84 1.62
N PRO A 385 9.84 -27.29 1.07
CA PRO A 385 11.13 -27.21 1.76
C PRO A 385 11.04 -26.31 2.98
N GLY A 386 11.47 -26.81 4.14
CA GLY A 386 11.46 -26.08 5.42
C GLY A 386 10.10 -25.98 6.10
N LEU A 387 9.00 -26.39 5.43
CA LEU A 387 7.65 -26.34 5.99
C LEU A 387 7.38 -27.56 6.89
N ILE A 388 7.66 -28.77 6.39
CA ILE A 388 7.39 -30.03 7.13
C ILE A 388 8.60 -30.36 8.00
N VAL A 389 8.42 -30.30 9.32
CA VAL A 389 9.49 -30.54 10.30
C VAL A 389 9.55 -31.99 10.78
N GLU A 390 8.40 -32.66 10.92
CA GLU A 390 8.32 -34.02 11.46
C GLU A 390 7.06 -34.74 10.94
N SER A 391 7.08 -36.08 10.90
CA SER A 391 5.92 -36.93 10.61
C SER A 391 5.79 -38.03 11.66
N LEU A 392 4.63 -38.12 12.29
CA LEU A 392 4.35 -38.99 13.44
C LEU A 392 3.04 -39.76 13.26
N SER A 393 2.83 -40.76 14.11
CA SER A 393 1.60 -41.54 14.19
C SER A 393 1.07 -41.50 15.61
N ALA A 394 -0.20 -41.20 15.79
CA ALA A 394 -0.84 -41.18 17.11
C ALA A 394 -2.28 -41.69 17.05
N ASP A 395 -2.66 -42.50 18.04
CA ASP A 395 -4.03 -42.95 18.22
C ASP A 395 -4.55 -42.46 19.58
N SER A 396 -5.58 -41.61 19.52
CA SER A 396 -6.21 -41.02 20.70
C SER A 396 -7.02 -42.03 21.52
N ALA A 397 -7.45 -43.15 20.93
CA ALA A 397 -8.23 -44.17 21.63
C ALA A 397 -7.32 -45.11 22.46
N SER A 398 -6.19 -45.53 21.89
CA SER A 398 -5.21 -46.37 22.59
C SER A 398 -4.14 -45.59 23.37
N GLY A 399 -3.99 -44.29 23.10
CA GLY A 399 -2.94 -43.43 23.67
C GLY A 399 -1.55 -43.65 23.04
N VAL A 400 -1.43 -44.56 22.07
CA VAL A 400 -0.15 -44.85 21.39
C VAL A 400 0.30 -43.63 20.60
N GLY A 401 1.57 -43.25 20.72
CA GLY A 401 2.19 -42.15 19.97
C GLY A 401 1.86 -40.73 20.48
N VAL A 402 0.87 -40.56 21.37
CA VAL A 402 0.47 -39.24 21.91
C VAL A 402 1.61 -38.55 22.64
N GLU A 403 2.41 -39.29 23.43
CA GLU A 403 3.57 -38.73 24.14
C GLU A 403 4.72 -38.34 23.20
N GLN A 404 4.88 -39.03 22.06
CA GLN A 404 5.86 -38.64 21.03
C GLN A 404 5.43 -37.34 20.35
N VAL A 405 4.14 -37.21 20.02
CA VAL A 405 3.56 -35.95 19.51
C VAL A 405 3.73 -34.82 20.52
N ARG A 406 3.49 -35.07 21.81
CA ARG A 406 3.71 -34.09 22.89
C ARG A 406 5.16 -33.61 22.91
N GLU A 407 6.11 -34.53 22.82
CA GLU A 407 7.54 -34.21 22.85
C GLU A 407 7.98 -33.37 21.64
N VAL A 408 7.52 -33.72 20.44
CA VAL A 408 7.81 -32.94 19.23
C VAL A 408 7.17 -31.57 19.28
N ILE A 409 5.91 -31.44 19.74
CA ILE A 409 5.28 -30.13 19.98
C ILE A 409 6.16 -29.30 20.91
N ARG A 410 6.60 -29.88 22.02
CA ARG A 410 7.43 -29.21 23.02
C ARG A 410 8.77 -28.70 22.45
N GLN A 411 9.42 -29.48 21.60
CA GLN A 411 10.67 -29.10 20.93
C GLN A 411 10.46 -28.00 19.88
N GLN A 412 9.47 -28.17 19.00
CA GLN A 412 9.22 -27.25 17.88
C GLN A 412 8.70 -25.89 18.37
N VAL A 413 7.79 -25.90 19.34
CA VAL A 413 7.21 -24.68 19.89
C VAL A 413 8.26 -23.80 20.58
N ALA A 414 9.23 -24.40 21.28
CA ALA A 414 10.30 -23.67 21.94
C ALA A 414 11.19 -22.88 20.96
N CYS A 415 11.26 -23.30 19.70
CA CYS A 415 12.04 -22.66 18.64
C CYS A 415 11.26 -21.59 17.86
N LEU A 416 9.98 -21.34 18.18
CA LEU A 416 9.17 -20.37 17.44
C LEU A 416 9.67 -18.92 17.66
N PRO A 417 9.54 -18.02 16.65
CA PRO A 417 10.18 -16.70 16.65
C PRO A 417 9.85 -15.75 17.82
N LEU A 418 8.74 -15.97 18.54
CA LEU A 418 8.33 -15.14 19.68
C LEU A 418 8.62 -15.77 21.04
N MET A 419 9.09 -17.02 21.09
CA MET A 419 9.36 -17.68 22.36
C MET A 419 10.58 -17.07 23.04
N GLY A 420 10.38 -16.58 24.25
CA GLY A 420 11.42 -15.94 25.06
C GLY A 420 11.65 -14.47 24.73
N VAL A 421 10.90 -13.87 23.79
CA VAL A 421 10.98 -12.44 23.48
C VAL A 421 10.55 -11.63 24.69
N THR A 422 11.26 -10.53 24.94
CA THR A 422 10.94 -9.63 26.06
C THR A 422 9.85 -8.64 25.71
N TRP A 423 8.86 -8.55 26.59
CA TRP A 423 7.74 -7.64 26.53
C TRP A 423 7.68 -6.78 27.79
N PRO A 424 7.00 -5.62 27.76
CA PRO A 424 6.66 -4.89 28.96
C PRO A 424 5.66 -5.69 29.82
N ARG A 425 5.95 -5.84 31.13
CA ARG A 425 5.03 -6.53 32.05
C ARG A 425 3.63 -5.90 32.09
N THR A 426 3.56 -4.58 32.02
CA THR A 426 2.34 -3.77 31.95
C THR A 426 1.46 -4.17 30.78
N TRP A 427 2.06 -4.29 29.58
CA TRP A 427 1.37 -4.69 28.37
C TRP A 427 0.88 -6.14 28.45
N LEU A 428 1.70 -7.05 28.98
CA LEU A 428 1.28 -8.44 29.19
C LEU A 428 0.09 -8.55 30.17
N ARG A 429 0.15 -7.84 31.30
CA ARG A 429 -0.98 -7.80 32.26
C ARG A 429 -2.25 -7.24 31.63
N ALA A 430 -2.11 -6.20 30.81
CA ALA A 430 -3.23 -5.60 30.10
C ALA A 430 -3.81 -6.53 29.03
N ALA A 431 -2.96 -7.21 28.25
CA ALA A 431 -3.37 -8.25 27.30
C ALA A 431 -4.07 -9.42 28.01
N ASP A 432 -3.54 -9.88 29.13
CA ASP A 432 -4.14 -10.95 29.93
C ASP A 432 -5.49 -10.50 30.54
N ALA A 433 -5.62 -9.24 30.95
CA ALA A 433 -6.89 -8.68 31.41
C ALA A 433 -7.94 -8.66 30.29
N VAL A 434 -7.54 -8.32 29.05
CA VAL A 434 -8.40 -8.38 27.86
C VAL A 434 -8.84 -9.83 27.61
N ARG A 435 -7.89 -10.78 27.59
CA ARG A 435 -8.17 -12.22 27.35
C ARG A 435 -9.03 -12.84 28.45
N ALA A 436 -8.84 -12.43 29.71
CA ALA A 436 -9.59 -12.92 30.86
C ALA A 436 -10.98 -12.28 31.00
N SER A 437 -11.28 -11.22 30.24
CA SER A 437 -12.58 -10.55 30.29
C SER A 437 -13.72 -11.52 29.98
N VAL A 438 -14.76 -11.49 30.82
CA VAL A 438 -15.97 -12.30 30.64
C VAL A 438 -16.85 -11.72 29.53
N ASN A 439 -16.73 -10.41 29.28
CA ASN A 439 -17.53 -9.71 28.28
C ASN A 439 -17.10 -10.12 26.88
N LYS A 440 -18.08 -10.33 25.99
CA LYS A 440 -17.83 -10.64 24.57
C LYS A 440 -17.35 -9.40 23.80
N HIS A 441 -17.87 -8.24 24.18
CA HIS A 441 -17.60 -6.94 23.58
C HIS A 441 -17.73 -5.84 24.64
N ILE A 442 -17.08 -4.70 24.41
CA ILE A 442 -17.11 -3.50 25.25
C ILE A 442 -17.04 -2.24 24.38
N THR A 443 -17.26 -1.06 24.97
CA THR A 443 -17.01 0.22 24.29
C THR A 443 -15.52 0.58 24.33
N PRO A 444 -15.04 1.49 23.47
CA PRO A 444 -13.67 1.98 23.50
C PRO A 444 -13.28 2.59 24.86
N GLU A 445 -14.18 3.30 25.52
CA GLU A 445 -13.96 3.85 26.87
C GLU A 445 -13.78 2.72 27.89
N GLY A 446 -14.62 1.69 27.82
CA GLY A 446 -14.48 0.51 28.66
C GLY A 446 -13.16 -0.23 28.44
N LEU A 447 -12.65 -0.25 27.20
CA LEU A 447 -11.33 -0.81 26.90
C LEU A 447 -10.24 0.03 27.56
N ASN A 448 -10.29 1.35 27.40
CA ASN A 448 -9.32 2.27 27.99
C ASN A 448 -9.31 2.17 29.53
N GLU A 449 -10.48 2.01 30.17
CA GLU A 449 -10.58 1.76 31.61
C GLU A 449 -9.95 0.42 32.03
N LEU A 450 -10.19 -0.64 31.24
CA LEU A 450 -9.61 -1.97 31.47
C LEU A 450 -8.08 -1.92 31.36
N LEU A 451 -7.55 -1.27 30.33
CA LEU A 451 -6.11 -1.07 30.14
C LEU A 451 -5.50 -0.18 31.24
N ALA A 452 -6.19 0.90 31.63
CA ALA A 452 -5.75 1.79 32.70
C ALA A 452 -5.67 1.09 34.07
N THR A 453 -6.64 0.20 34.34
CA THR A 453 -6.67 -0.62 35.57
C THR A 453 -5.52 -1.63 35.59
N ALA A 454 -5.13 -2.15 34.42
CA ALA A 454 -3.97 -3.04 34.26
C ALA A 454 -2.61 -2.31 34.31
N GLY A 455 -2.60 -0.97 34.29
CA GLY A 455 -1.42 -0.13 34.46
C GLY A 455 -1.03 0.71 33.25
N VAL A 456 -1.71 0.56 32.11
CA VAL A 456 -1.46 1.34 30.88
C VAL A 456 -2.41 2.53 30.84
N ARG A 457 -1.97 3.67 31.40
CA ARG A 457 -2.81 4.88 31.59
C ARG A 457 -2.63 5.96 30.52
N GLU A 458 -1.51 5.93 29.82
CA GLU A 458 -1.21 6.95 28.82
C GLU A 458 -2.00 6.64 27.52
N PRO A 459 -2.78 7.60 26.97
CA PRO A 459 -3.62 7.35 25.80
C PRO A 459 -2.84 6.86 24.57
N SER A 460 -1.63 7.39 24.37
CA SER A 460 -0.69 6.95 23.32
C SER A 460 -0.37 5.46 23.44
N HIS A 461 -0.05 5.01 24.66
CA HIS A 461 0.30 3.62 24.93
C HIS A 461 -0.92 2.70 24.81
N GLN A 462 -2.10 3.17 25.23
CA GLN A 462 -3.37 2.45 25.07
C GLN A 462 -3.70 2.22 23.59
N ALA A 463 -3.54 3.24 22.75
CA ALA A 463 -3.76 3.13 21.31
C ALA A 463 -2.78 2.14 20.67
N SER A 464 -1.49 2.23 21.00
CA SER A 464 -0.46 1.31 20.49
C SER A 464 -0.70 -0.14 20.90
N LEU A 465 -1.04 -0.38 22.18
CA LEU A 465 -1.35 -1.72 22.67
C LEU A 465 -2.64 -2.24 22.02
N THR A 466 -3.68 -1.41 21.86
CA THR A 466 -4.94 -1.80 21.21
C THR A 466 -4.71 -2.21 19.76
N ALA A 467 -3.91 -1.44 19.02
CA ALA A 467 -3.53 -1.78 17.65
C ALA A 467 -2.75 -3.11 17.59
N ALA A 468 -1.80 -3.33 18.52
CA ALA A 468 -1.06 -4.58 18.60
C ALA A 468 -1.97 -5.78 18.91
N LEU A 469 -2.89 -5.65 19.88
CA LEU A 469 -3.87 -6.68 20.23
C LEU A 469 -4.85 -6.96 19.09
N HIS A 470 -5.23 -5.93 18.33
CA HIS A 470 -6.03 -6.08 17.13
C HIS A 470 -5.31 -6.93 16.07
N SER A 471 -4.06 -6.60 15.77
CA SER A 471 -3.25 -7.35 14.81
C SER A 471 -2.93 -8.80 15.28
N LEU A 472 -2.83 -9.05 16.59
CA LEU A 472 -2.68 -10.40 17.15
C LEU A 472 -3.96 -11.25 17.05
N GLY A 473 -5.10 -10.60 16.79
CA GLY A 473 -6.43 -11.22 16.84
C GLY A 473 -6.92 -11.52 18.24
N ASP A 474 -6.33 -10.89 19.27
CA ASP A 474 -6.81 -10.97 20.66
C ASP A 474 -8.11 -10.18 20.82
N LEU A 475 -8.27 -9.08 20.08
CA LEU A 475 -9.50 -8.30 19.98
C LEU A 475 -9.72 -7.81 18.54
N LEU A 476 -10.92 -7.33 18.22
CA LEU A 476 -11.21 -6.60 16.98
C LEU A 476 -11.71 -5.19 17.31
N TYR A 477 -11.08 -4.18 16.73
CA TYR A 477 -11.47 -2.79 16.88
C TYR A 477 -11.17 -2.01 15.59
N TYR A 478 -12.17 -1.29 15.08
CA TYR A 478 -12.10 -0.55 13.82
C TYR A 478 -12.41 0.93 14.09
N PRO A 479 -11.45 1.72 14.58
CA PRO A 479 -11.69 3.11 14.99
C PRO A 479 -12.12 4.02 13.84
N ASP A 480 -11.67 3.73 12.62
CA ASP A 480 -11.95 4.54 11.42
C ASP A 480 -13.27 4.17 10.70
N ASP A 481 -13.96 3.11 11.15
CA ASP A 481 -15.22 2.65 10.54
C ASP A 481 -16.42 3.28 11.27
N GLU A 482 -17.22 4.11 10.58
CA GLU A 482 -18.35 4.85 11.16
C GLU A 482 -19.40 3.95 11.84
N GLU A 483 -19.55 2.69 11.40
CA GLU A 483 -20.52 1.74 11.96
C GLU A 483 -19.91 0.83 13.04
N LEU A 484 -18.59 0.76 13.19
CA LEU A 484 -17.89 -0.10 14.16
C LEU A 484 -17.04 0.64 15.19
N CYS A 485 -16.84 1.96 15.05
CA CYS A 485 -15.94 2.74 15.90
C CYS A 485 -16.35 2.77 17.38
N ASP A 486 -17.62 2.47 17.69
CA ASP A 486 -18.17 2.40 19.05
C ASP A 486 -18.10 0.99 19.67
N LEU A 487 -17.51 0.01 18.98
CA LEU A 487 -17.51 -1.39 19.38
C LEU A 487 -16.11 -2.02 19.37
N VAL A 488 -15.71 -2.56 20.51
CA VAL A 488 -14.53 -3.43 20.65
C VAL A 488 -14.99 -4.86 20.92
N VAL A 489 -14.62 -5.80 20.04
CA VAL A 489 -14.89 -7.24 20.23
C VAL A 489 -13.71 -7.88 20.96
N LEU A 490 -13.91 -8.34 22.19
CA LEU A 490 -12.85 -8.99 22.99
C LEU A 490 -12.75 -10.50 22.76
N ARG A 491 -13.79 -11.11 22.19
CA ARG A 491 -13.82 -12.56 21.90
C ARG A 491 -14.19 -12.81 20.44
N PRO A 492 -13.22 -12.78 19.51
CA PRO A 492 -13.47 -13.04 18.10
C PRO A 492 -14.04 -14.44 17.81
N GLN A 493 -13.88 -15.42 18.72
CA GLN A 493 -14.48 -16.76 18.58
C GLN A 493 -16.01 -16.73 18.65
N TRP A 494 -16.57 -15.75 19.39
CA TRP A 494 -18.02 -15.54 19.38
C TRP A 494 -18.44 -15.11 17.98
N LEU A 495 -17.74 -14.16 17.35
CA LEU A 495 -18.07 -13.64 16.03
C LEU A 495 -18.09 -14.72 14.95
N THR A 496 -17.09 -15.61 14.93
CA THR A 496 -17.04 -16.72 13.96
C THR A 496 -18.27 -17.62 14.08
N ALA A 497 -18.76 -17.89 15.29
CA ALA A 497 -19.96 -18.70 15.49
C ALA A 497 -21.23 -18.08 14.86
N TYR A 498 -21.41 -16.76 14.91
CA TYR A 498 -22.60 -16.11 14.32
C TYR A 498 -22.48 -16.00 12.80
N ILE A 499 -21.27 -15.79 12.28
CA ILE A 499 -21.00 -15.85 10.85
C ILE A 499 -21.28 -17.26 10.32
N SER A 500 -20.81 -18.30 11.02
CA SER A 500 -21.09 -19.70 10.68
C SER A 500 -22.60 -19.98 10.61
N ARG A 501 -23.42 -19.46 11.54
CA ARG A 501 -24.89 -19.64 11.46
C ARG A 501 -25.51 -19.08 10.18
N VAL A 502 -24.94 -18.01 9.59
CA VAL A 502 -25.38 -17.50 8.29
C VAL A 502 -24.90 -18.39 7.16
N LEU A 503 -23.64 -18.83 7.22
CA LEU A 503 -23.05 -19.72 6.22
C LEU A 503 -23.71 -21.11 6.17
N ASP A 504 -24.24 -21.58 7.29
CA ASP A 504 -24.91 -22.89 7.41
C ASP A 504 -26.43 -22.81 7.14
N SER A 505 -26.96 -21.61 6.90
CA SER A 505 -28.40 -21.42 6.70
C SER A 505 -28.86 -21.94 5.33
N GLU A 506 -29.73 -22.94 5.34
CA GLU A 506 -30.38 -23.45 4.12
C GLU A 506 -31.22 -22.37 3.42
N ASP A 507 -31.87 -21.47 4.17
CA ASP A 507 -32.66 -20.37 3.61
C ASP A 507 -31.80 -19.43 2.76
N VAL A 508 -30.63 -19.04 3.28
CA VAL A 508 -29.69 -18.15 2.55
C VAL A 508 -29.09 -18.86 1.35
N LEU A 509 -28.80 -20.16 1.47
CA LEU A 509 -28.29 -20.97 0.36
C LEU A 509 -29.33 -21.11 -0.77
N ASN A 510 -30.60 -21.36 -0.42
CA ASN A 510 -31.70 -21.50 -1.38
C ASN A 510 -32.00 -20.20 -2.12
N GLU A 511 -31.78 -19.04 -1.50
CA GLU A 511 -31.87 -17.70 -2.10
C GLU A 511 -30.57 -17.30 -2.87
N GLY A 512 -29.70 -18.26 -3.19
CA GLY A 512 -28.50 -18.02 -3.99
C GLY A 512 -27.44 -17.15 -3.29
N GLY A 513 -27.41 -17.22 -1.95
CA GLY A 513 -26.49 -16.46 -1.10
C GLY A 513 -27.02 -15.10 -0.64
N VAL A 514 -28.28 -14.75 -0.93
CA VAL A 514 -28.89 -13.50 -0.47
C VAL A 514 -29.36 -13.64 0.99
N PHE A 515 -28.70 -12.94 1.89
CA PHE A 515 -29.06 -12.84 3.30
C PHE A 515 -29.92 -11.61 3.56
N HIS A 516 -31.24 -11.80 3.63
CA HIS A 516 -32.15 -10.74 4.07
C HIS A 516 -31.91 -10.38 5.53
N HIS A 517 -31.73 -9.11 5.85
CA HIS A 517 -31.43 -8.69 7.23
C HIS A 517 -32.57 -8.99 8.22
N SER A 518 -33.79 -9.22 7.70
CA SER A 518 -34.92 -9.74 8.46
C SER A 518 -34.65 -11.13 9.05
N PHE A 519 -33.91 -11.99 8.36
CA PHE A 519 -33.50 -13.32 8.86
C PHE A 519 -32.58 -13.23 10.07
N GLY A 520 -31.90 -12.09 10.27
CA GLY A 520 -31.11 -11.83 11.47
C GLY A 520 -31.93 -11.91 12.76
N ALA A 521 -33.26 -11.72 12.69
CA ALA A 521 -34.14 -11.95 13.84
C ALA A 521 -34.27 -13.42 14.24
N THR A 522 -34.13 -14.34 13.28
CA THR A 522 -34.26 -15.80 13.48
C THR A 522 -32.89 -16.46 13.69
N LEU A 523 -31.87 -16.07 12.94
CA LEU A 523 -30.52 -16.67 13.03
C LEU A 523 -29.72 -16.13 14.24
N TRP A 524 -29.99 -14.90 14.65
CA TRP A 524 -29.32 -14.20 15.76
C TRP A 524 -30.33 -13.75 16.83
N GLN A 525 -31.24 -14.65 17.21
CA GLN A 525 -32.28 -14.41 18.22
C GLN A 525 -31.70 -13.92 19.56
N ASP A 526 -30.52 -14.39 19.90
CA ASP A 526 -29.77 -14.11 21.13
C ASP A 526 -28.93 -12.82 21.09
N VAL A 527 -29.02 -12.05 19.99
CA VAL A 527 -28.23 -10.82 19.77
C VAL A 527 -29.15 -9.60 19.67
N GLU A 528 -28.80 -8.51 20.35
CA GLU A 528 -29.52 -7.24 20.27
C GLU A 528 -29.48 -6.62 18.86
N ARG A 529 -30.51 -5.83 18.53
CA ARG A 529 -30.69 -5.27 17.17
C ARG A 529 -29.53 -4.38 16.72
N SER A 530 -28.94 -3.57 17.62
CA SER A 530 -27.75 -2.74 17.33
C SER A 530 -26.57 -3.63 16.91
N MET A 531 -26.25 -4.64 17.73
CA MET A 531 -25.16 -5.59 17.48
C MET A 531 -25.35 -6.39 16.18
N ARG A 532 -26.58 -6.68 15.75
CA ARG A 532 -26.81 -7.34 14.45
C ARG A 532 -26.31 -6.49 13.28
N ARG A 533 -26.40 -5.16 13.36
CA ARG A 533 -25.84 -4.25 12.35
C ARG A 533 -24.32 -4.33 12.35
N HIS A 534 -23.70 -4.32 13.53
CA HIS A 534 -22.26 -4.50 13.69
C HIS A 534 -21.78 -5.84 13.10
N LEU A 535 -22.52 -6.95 13.31
CA LEU A 535 -22.20 -8.25 12.72
C LEU A 535 -22.21 -8.23 11.19
N ILE A 536 -23.22 -7.61 10.58
CA ILE A 536 -23.30 -7.44 9.12
C ILE A 536 -22.11 -6.63 8.61
N ARG A 537 -21.79 -5.51 9.26
CA ARG A 537 -20.65 -4.67 8.91
C ARG A 537 -19.31 -5.39 9.08
N MET A 538 -19.16 -6.25 10.09
CA MET A 538 -17.98 -7.10 10.24
C MET A 538 -17.84 -8.11 9.10
N MET A 539 -18.94 -8.75 8.66
CA MET A 539 -18.90 -9.65 7.50
C MET A 539 -18.45 -8.93 6.23
N GLU A 540 -18.82 -7.66 6.06
CA GLU A 540 -18.31 -6.80 4.98
C GLU A 540 -16.82 -6.51 5.11
N ASN A 541 -16.36 -6.12 6.31
CA ASN A 541 -14.93 -5.87 6.55
C ASN A 541 -14.06 -7.13 6.38
N PHE A 542 -14.65 -8.32 6.47
CA PHE A 542 -14.01 -9.60 6.15
C PHE A 542 -14.12 -10.02 4.68
N ASP A 543 -14.73 -9.21 3.82
CA ASP A 543 -15.06 -9.51 2.42
C ASP A 543 -15.89 -10.79 2.23
N LEU A 544 -16.67 -11.19 3.25
CA LEU A 544 -17.57 -12.34 3.19
C LEU A 544 -18.94 -11.97 2.59
N SER A 545 -19.29 -10.69 2.66
CA SER A 545 -20.54 -10.19 2.10
C SER A 545 -20.47 -8.72 1.70
N TYR A 546 -21.45 -8.26 0.92
CA TYR A 546 -21.70 -6.83 0.67
C TYR A 546 -23.20 -6.54 0.63
N ARG A 547 -23.63 -5.32 0.95
CA ARG A 547 -25.05 -4.94 0.97
C ARG A 547 -25.62 -4.81 -0.44
N THR A 548 -26.90 -5.15 -0.58
CA THR A 548 -27.68 -4.79 -1.77
C THR A 548 -27.91 -3.28 -1.84
N GLU A 549 -28.25 -2.76 -3.02
CA GLU A 549 -28.47 -1.32 -3.26
C GLU A 549 -29.51 -0.70 -2.30
N ASP A 550 -30.56 -1.45 -1.97
CA ASP A 550 -31.63 -1.04 -1.05
C ASP A 550 -31.27 -1.20 0.44
N GLN A 551 -30.08 -1.74 0.74
CA GLN A 551 -29.57 -2.02 2.08
C GLN A 551 -30.48 -2.90 2.96
N THR A 552 -31.41 -3.66 2.35
CA THR A 552 -32.31 -4.56 3.09
C THR A 552 -31.77 -5.98 3.21
N ALA A 553 -30.76 -6.32 2.39
CA ALA A 553 -30.10 -7.61 2.35
C ALA A 553 -28.59 -7.44 2.14
N SER A 554 -27.86 -8.52 2.37
CA SER A 554 -26.45 -8.64 1.99
C SER A 554 -26.26 -9.89 1.16
N LEU A 555 -25.44 -9.82 0.12
CA LEU A 555 -25.02 -11.01 -0.60
C LEU A 555 -23.81 -11.64 0.08
N VAL A 556 -23.91 -12.90 0.47
CA VAL A 556 -22.83 -13.70 1.03
C VAL A 556 -22.10 -14.43 -0.10
N VAL A 557 -20.90 -13.97 -0.45
CA VAL A 557 -20.19 -14.44 -1.66
C VAL A 557 -19.73 -15.89 -1.56
N GLU A 558 -19.55 -16.41 -0.35
CA GLU A 558 -19.16 -17.81 -0.13
C GLU A 558 -20.29 -18.81 -0.41
N LEU A 559 -21.55 -18.35 -0.47
CA LEU A 559 -22.74 -19.15 -0.76
C LEU A 559 -23.25 -19.00 -2.20
N LEU A 560 -22.46 -18.36 -3.07
CA LEU A 560 -22.78 -18.26 -4.50
C LEU A 560 -22.85 -19.65 -5.16
N PRO A 561 -23.75 -19.83 -6.15
CA PRO A 561 -23.88 -21.11 -6.85
C PRO A 561 -22.59 -21.48 -7.59
N TRP A 562 -22.31 -22.77 -7.70
CA TRP A 562 -21.13 -23.27 -8.43
C TRP A 562 -21.27 -23.14 -9.95
N ASN A 563 -22.47 -23.39 -10.46
CA ASN A 563 -22.74 -23.35 -11.89
C ASN A 563 -22.83 -21.89 -12.36
N PRO A 564 -22.14 -21.52 -13.45
CA PRO A 564 -22.25 -20.18 -13.99
C PRO A 564 -23.66 -19.94 -14.52
N PRO A 565 -24.32 -18.82 -14.18
CA PRO A 565 -25.53 -18.38 -14.87
C PRO A 565 -25.22 -18.13 -16.37
N PRO A 566 -26.22 -18.11 -17.26
CA PRO A 566 -26.00 -17.80 -18.67
C PRO A 566 -25.46 -16.37 -18.81
N TYR A 567 -24.15 -16.26 -19.07
CA TYR A 567 -23.44 -14.99 -19.20
C TYR A 567 -22.84 -14.80 -20.60
N GLN A 568 -22.75 -15.86 -21.41
CA GLN A 568 -22.07 -15.81 -22.70
C GLN A 568 -22.76 -14.84 -23.66
N ASP A 569 -24.09 -14.78 -23.66
CA ASP A 569 -24.85 -13.88 -24.53
C ASP A 569 -24.59 -12.41 -24.17
N GLU A 570 -24.50 -12.13 -22.87
CA GLU A 570 -24.19 -10.79 -22.38
C GLU A 570 -22.72 -10.42 -22.65
N TRP A 571 -21.78 -11.32 -22.41
CA TRP A 571 -20.36 -11.08 -22.65
C TRP A 571 -20.00 -10.97 -24.14
N ASN A 572 -20.68 -11.71 -25.00
CA ASN A 572 -20.44 -11.76 -26.45
C ASN A 572 -21.43 -10.92 -27.26
N SER A 573 -22.12 -9.95 -26.65
CA SER A 573 -23.07 -9.10 -27.36
C SER A 573 -22.43 -8.38 -28.56
N PRO A 574 -23.15 -8.16 -29.68
CA PRO A 574 -22.60 -7.50 -30.88
C PRO A 574 -22.01 -6.11 -30.62
N GLU A 575 -22.57 -5.37 -29.67
CA GLU A 575 -22.07 -4.06 -29.22
C GLU A 575 -20.68 -4.14 -28.56
N ARG A 576 -20.33 -5.31 -28.02
CA ARG A 576 -19.02 -5.59 -27.40
C ARG A 576 -18.06 -6.33 -28.35
N LEU A 577 -18.59 -6.96 -29.41
CA LEU A 577 -17.79 -7.62 -30.44
C LEU A 577 -17.10 -6.57 -31.33
N GLY A 578 -15.79 -6.39 -31.13
CA GLY A 578 -14.96 -5.40 -31.85
C GLY A 578 -14.32 -4.34 -30.97
N GLN A 579 -14.67 -4.31 -29.68
CA GLN A 579 -13.99 -3.49 -28.67
C GLN A 579 -12.61 -4.05 -28.33
N ARG A 580 -11.73 -3.21 -27.77
CA ARG A 580 -10.41 -3.64 -27.31
C ARG A 580 -10.56 -4.53 -26.08
N GLU A 581 -9.70 -5.53 -25.95
CA GLU A 581 -9.73 -6.46 -24.84
C GLU A 581 -8.35 -6.60 -24.20
N LEU A 582 -8.27 -6.36 -22.90
CA LEU A 582 -7.09 -6.68 -22.08
C LEU A 582 -7.31 -7.99 -21.36
N ARG A 583 -6.25 -8.80 -21.29
CA ARG A 583 -6.28 -10.12 -20.64
C ARG A 583 -5.03 -10.31 -19.82
N LEU A 584 -5.21 -10.76 -18.60
CA LEU A 584 -4.13 -11.21 -17.73
C LEU A 584 -4.54 -12.49 -17.04
N ARG A 585 -3.67 -13.50 -17.13
CA ARG A 585 -3.86 -14.80 -16.53
C ARG A 585 -2.88 -14.98 -15.39
N TYR A 586 -3.38 -15.46 -14.27
CA TYR A 586 -2.62 -15.80 -13.08
C TYR A 586 -2.58 -17.31 -12.99
N ARG A 587 -1.39 -17.90 -13.07
CA ARG A 587 -1.17 -19.30 -12.71
C ARG A 587 -0.75 -19.36 -11.25
N LEU A 588 -1.54 -20.05 -10.44
CA LEU A 588 -1.33 -20.19 -9.01
C LEU A 588 -0.87 -21.62 -8.72
N HIS A 589 0.00 -21.82 -7.73
CA HIS A 589 0.34 -23.19 -7.31
C HIS A 589 -0.84 -23.88 -6.59
N THR A 590 -1.79 -23.10 -6.05
CA THR A 590 -3.04 -23.56 -5.45
C THR A 590 -4.10 -22.46 -5.53
N VAL A 591 -5.38 -22.80 -5.38
CA VAL A 591 -6.47 -21.81 -5.33
C VAL A 591 -7.07 -21.78 -3.92
N PRO A 592 -6.56 -20.90 -3.04
CA PRO A 592 -7.15 -20.68 -1.73
C PRO A 592 -8.65 -20.33 -1.79
N PRO A 593 -9.42 -20.69 -0.75
CA PRO A 593 -10.73 -20.10 -0.46
C PRO A 593 -10.71 -18.57 -0.57
N GLY A 594 -11.83 -17.94 -0.92
CA GLY A 594 -11.87 -16.49 -1.11
C GLY A 594 -11.41 -16.00 -2.50
N ILE A 595 -10.75 -16.82 -3.32
CA ILE A 595 -10.44 -16.48 -4.72
C ILE A 595 -11.48 -17.13 -5.66
N PRO A 596 -12.26 -16.36 -6.45
CA PRO A 596 -12.29 -14.90 -6.58
C PRO A 596 -13.35 -14.22 -5.68
N THR A 597 -13.98 -14.94 -4.76
CA THR A 597 -15.18 -14.46 -4.05
C THR A 597 -14.96 -13.22 -3.18
N TRP A 598 -13.82 -13.08 -2.50
CA TRP A 598 -13.46 -11.85 -1.79
C TRP A 598 -13.23 -10.68 -2.74
N PHE A 599 -12.64 -10.93 -3.91
CA PHE A 599 -12.53 -9.91 -4.95
C PHE A 599 -13.91 -9.46 -5.43
N ILE A 600 -14.87 -10.38 -5.60
CA ILE A 600 -16.26 -10.04 -5.93
C ILE A 600 -16.90 -9.18 -4.84
N ALA A 601 -16.71 -9.53 -3.56
CA ALA A 601 -17.26 -8.74 -2.45
C ALA A 601 -16.64 -7.34 -2.36
N ARG A 602 -15.32 -7.27 -2.53
CA ARG A 602 -14.56 -6.03 -2.44
C ARG A 602 -14.83 -5.09 -3.62
N GLU A 603 -14.94 -5.63 -4.83
CA GLU A 603 -15.27 -4.89 -6.06
C GLU A 603 -16.79 -4.79 -6.32
N HIS A 604 -17.62 -4.90 -5.27
CA HIS A 604 -19.08 -4.97 -5.43
C HIS A 604 -19.70 -3.76 -6.14
N ARG A 605 -19.02 -2.60 -6.12
CA ARG A 605 -19.43 -1.39 -6.87
C ARG A 605 -19.48 -1.58 -8.39
N PHE A 606 -18.85 -2.64 -8.90
CA PHE A 606 -18.92 -3.04 -10.30
C PHE A 606 -19.71 -4.34 -10.50
N SER A 607 -20.23 -4.93 -9.43
CA SER A 607 -20.88 -6.24 -9.46
C SER A 607 -22.21 -6.20 -10.21
N THR A 608 -22.50 -7.29 -10.93
CA THR A 608 -23.78 -7.48 -11.63
C THR A 608 -24.54 -8.67 -11.02
N PRO A 609 -25.82 -8.90 -11.40
CA PRO A 609 -26.54 -10.13 -11.09
C PRO A 609 -25.84 -11.42 -11.56
N VAL A 610 -24.93 -11.32 -12.53
CA VAL A 610 -24.28 -12.46 -13.18
C VAL A 610 -22.96 -12.81 -12.47
N ARG A 611 -23.06 -13.69 -11.49
CA ARG A 611 -21.97 -14.07 -10.58
C ARG A 611 -22.17 -15.49 -10.07
N TRP A 612 -21.07 -16.17 -9.78
CA TRP A 612 -21.03 -17.55 -9.30
C TRP A 612 -19.74 -17.78 -8.50
N ARG A 613 -19.59 -18.96 -7.90
CA ARG A 613 -18.51 -19.26 -6.96
C ARG A 613 -17.10 -19.12 -7.53
N SER A 614 -16.95 -19.26 -8.84
CA SER A 614 -15.67 -19.21 -9.55
C SER A 614 -15.56 -18.07 -10.56
N GLY A 615 -16.47 -17.09 -10.53
CA GLY A 615 -16.36 -15.94 -11.43
C GLY A 615 -17.50 -14.95 -11.33
N ALA A 616 -17.30 -13.78 -11.93
CA ALA A 616 -18.31 -12.74 -12.00
C ALA A 616 -18.14 -11.89 -13.26
N LEU A 617 -19.27 -11.43 -13.79
CA LEU A 617 -19.32 -10.35 -14.74
C LEU A 617 -19.42 -9.03 -13.98
N LEU A 618 -18.51 -8.11 -14.26
CA LEU A 618 -18.47 -6.78 -13.67
C LEU A 618 -18.70 -5.72 -14.77
N LYS A 619 -19.32 -4.60 -14.42
CA LYS A 619 -19.56 -3.48 -15.33
C LYS A 619 -19.11 -2.18 -14.70
N HIS A 620 -18.50 -1.34 -15.51
CA HIS A 620 -18.21 0.02 -15.11
C HIS A 620 -19.51 0.86 -15.16
N PRO A 621 -19.70 1.86 -14.27
CA PRO A 621 -20.88 2.72 -14.27
C PRO A 621 -21.12 3.50 -15.56
N ASP A 622 -20.10 3.64 -16.42
CA ASP A 622 -20.25 4.28 -17.74
C ASP A 622 -21.09 3.47 -18.75
N GLY A 623 -21.39 2.20 -18.45
CA GLY A 623 -22.15 1.31 -19.33
C GLY A 623 -21.39 0.79 -20.57
N VAL A 624 -20.17 1.28 -20.82
CA VAL A 624 -19.34 0.93 -21.97
C VAL A 624 -18.36 -0.18 -21.63
N HIS A 625 -17.75 -0.13 -20.45
CA HIS A 625 -16.71 -1.08 -20.05
C HIS A 625 -17.30 -2.26 -19.27
N ALA A 626 -16.86 -3.47 -19.62
CA ALA A 626 -17.25 -4.70 -18.95
C ALA A 626 -16.01 -5.55 -18.65
N ALA A 627 -16.05 -6.26 -17.54
CA ALA A 627 -14.99 -7.14 -17.11
C ALA A 627 -15.52 -8.51 -16.73
N LEU A 628 -14.69 -9.52 -16.92
CA LEU A 628 -14.97 -10.90 -16.59
C LEU A 628 -13.79 -11.43 -15.78
N VAL A 629 -14.06 -11.84 -14.55
CA VAL A 629 -13.13 -12.58 -13.71
C VAL A 629 -13.58 -14.04 -13.66
N THR A 630 -12.67 -14.97 -13.95
CA THR A 630 -12.93 -16.41 -13.86
C THR A 630 -11.78 -17.12 -13.18
N VAL A 631 -12.09 -18.19 -12.46
CA VAL A 631 -11.11 -19.02 -11.77
C VAL A 631 -11.38 -20.48 -12.07
N ASP A 632 -10.40 -21.16 -12.64
CA ASP A 632 -10.38 -22.60 -12.79
C ASP A 632 -9.58 -23.21 -11.64
N ARG A 633 -10.28 -23.90 -10.72
CA ARG A 633 -9.67 -24.55 -9.56
C ARG A 633 -8.86 -25.79 -9.93
N HIS A 634 -9.19 -26.45 -11.03
CA HIS A 634 -8.47 -27.65 -11.48
C HIS A 634 -7.18 -27.26 -12.21
N ALA A 635 -7.27 -26.30 -13.13
CA ALA A 635 -6.09 -25.75 -13.81
C ALA A 635 -5.26 -24.82 -12.91
N LYS A 636 -5.80 -24.44 -11.75
CA LYS A 636 -5.21 -23.49 -10.80
C LYS A 636 -4.89 -22.15 -11.47
N THR A 637 -5.79 -21.70 -12.34
CA THR A 637 -5.64 -20.44 -13.09
C THR A 637 -6.77 -19.48 -12.81
N ALA A 638 -6.45 -18.23 -12.54
CA ALA A 638 -7.41 -17.13 -12.57
C ALA A 638 -7.19 -16.29 -13.83
N GLU A 639 -8.25 -15.75 -14.40
CA GLU A 639 -8.20 -14.90 -15.58
C GLU A 639 -9.02 -13.63 -15.34
N LEU A 640 -8.40 -12.48 -15.60
CA LEU A 640 -9.06 -11.17 -15.60
C LEU A 640 -9.09 -10.65 -17.03
N ARG A 641 -10.29 -10.33 -17.52
CA ARG A 641 -10.52 -9.83 -18.87
C ARG A 641 -11.33 -8.57 -18.81
N VAL A 642 -10.94 -7.54 -19.55
CA VAL A 642 -11.68 -6.27 -19.62
C VAL A 642 -11.87 -5.87 -21.07
N ARG A 643 -13.10 -5.53 -21.44
CA ARG A 643 -13.51 -5.05 -22.77
C ARG A 643 -14.02 -3.62 -22.69
N GLY A 644 -13.70 -2.83 -23.70
CA GLY A 644 -14.21 -1.48 -23.89
C GLY A 644 -13.43 -0.72 -24.96
N SER A 645 -13.78 0.55 -25.15
CA SER A 645 -13.03 1.44 -26.06
C SER A 645 -11.62 1.72 -25.55
N TYR A 646 -11.48 1.95 -24.24
CA TYR A 646 -10.20 2.25 -23.57
C TYR A 646 -10.09 1.49 -22.25
N PRO A 647 -9.88 0.16 -22.29
CA PRO A 647 -10.03 -0.71 -21.12
C PRO A 647 -8.93 -0.55 -20.06
N HIS A 648 -7.84 0.20 -20.31
CA HIS A 648 -6.68 0.31 -19.40
C HIS A 648 -7.08 0.81 -18.02
N ASP A 649 -7.92 1.83 -17.98
CA ASP A 649 -8.35 2.44 -16.75
C ASP A 649 -9.11 1.41 -15.90
N PHE A 650 -10.20 0.85 -16.43
CA PHE A 650 -10.96 -0.14 -15.68
C PHE A 650 -10.16 -1.42 -15.38
N PHE A 651 -9.29 -1.85 -16.30
CA PHE A 651 -8.41 -3.00 -16.10
C PHE A 651 -7.40 -2.78 -14.98
N ALA A 652 -6.80 -1.59 -14.88
CA ALA A 652 -5.85 -1.27 -13.81
C ALA A 652 -6.52 -1.34 -12.43
N VAL A 653 -7.73 -0.77 -12.29
CA VAL A 653 -8.51 -0.86 -11.04
C VAL A 653 -8.74 -2.31 -10.63
N LEU A 654 -9.31 -3.10 -11.54
CA LEU A 654 -9.65 -4.49 -11.23
C LEU A 654 -8.41 -5.35 -11.03
N LYS A 655 -7.32 -5.08 -11.78
CA LYS A 655 -6.04 -5.75 -11.58
C LYS A 655 -5.51 -5.46 -10.19
N ASP A 656 -5.48 -4.20 -9.78
CA ASP A 656 -4.93 -3.80 -8.49
C ASP A 656 -5.80 -4.34 -7.34
N GLY A 657 -7.13 -4.29 -7.45
CA GLY A 657 -8.06 -4.94 -6.50
C GLY A 657 -7.88 -6.46 -6.42
N PHE A 658 -7.64 -7.13 -7.56
CA PHE A 658 -7.35 -8.56 -7.58
C PHE A 658 -5.98 -8.86 -6.97
N GLU A 659 -4.95 -8.07 -7.27
CA GLU A 659 -3.62 -8.20 -6.67
C GLU A 659 -3.66 -7.96 -5.14
N GLN A 660 -4.46 -7.02 -4.65
CA GLN A 660 -4.72 -6.84 -3.21
C GLN A 660 -5.40 -8.06 -2.58
N THR A 661 -6.25 -8.76 -3.33
CA THR A 661 -6.85 -10.01 -2.87
C THR A 661 -5.79 -11.11 -2.76
N LEU A 662 -4.87 -11.18 -3.73
CA LEU A 662 -3.76 -12.14 -3.74
C LEU A 662 -2.71 -11.84 -2.65
N GLN A 663 -2.47 -10.56 -2.30
CA GLN A 663 -1.54 -10.15 -1.24
C GLN A 663 -1.93 -10.68 0.15
N ARG A 664 -3.18 -11.12 0.34
CA ARG A 664 -3.57 -11.88 1.54
C ARG A 664 -2.88 -13.25 1.64
N TYR A 665 -2.18 -13.71 0.61
CA TYR A 665 -1.48 -14.98 0.59
C TYR A 665 0.01 -14.77 0.33
N PRO A 666 0.81 -14.46 1.37
CA PRO A 666 2.22 -14.12 1.21
C PRO A 666 3.07 -15.26 0.64
N GLY A 667 2.68 -16.52 0.86
CA GLY A 667 3.36 -17.69 0.29
C GLY A 667 2.74 -18.22 -1.00
N LEU A 668 1.82 -17.48 -1.63
CA LEU A 668 1.21 -17.88 -2.89
C LEU A 668 2.18 -17.63 -4.06
N ASP A 669 2.71 -18.71 -4.61
CA ASP A 669 3.47 -18.64 -5.87
C ASP A 669 2.54 -18.24 -7.03
N ILE A 670 2.72 -17.03 -7.54
CA ILE A 670 1.89 -16.42 -8.60
C ILE A 670 2.75 -16.17 -9.83
N THR A 671 2.42 -16.82 -10.95
CA THR A 671 2.98 -16.48 -12.26
C THR A 671 1.98 -15.65 -13.06
N ARG A 672 2.35 -14.44 -13.43
CA ARG A 672 1.54 -13.52 -14.25
C ARG A 672 1.86 -13.71 -15.73
N LEU A 673 0.83 -14.01 -16.51
CA LEU A 673 0.93 -14.43 -17.90
C LEU A 673 0.04 -13.57 -18.79
N VAL A 674 0.62 -13.03 -19.84
CA VAL A 674 -0.06 -12.25 -20.88
C VAL A 674 -0.21 -13.14 -22.11
N PRO A 675 -1.44 -13.46 -22.55
CA PRO A 675 -1.63 -14.29 -23.74
C PRO A 675 -1.19 -13.54 -24.99
N CYS A 676 -0.65 -14.28 -25.97
CA CYS A 676 -0.30 -13.74 -27.26
C CYS A 676 -1.54 -13.16 -27.98
N PRO A 677 -1.48 -11.93 -28.53
CA PRO A 677 -2.63 -11.28 -29.15
C PRO A 677 -2.97 -11.85 -30.53
N TYR A 678 -2.04 -12.60 -31.14
CA TYR A 678 -2.19 -13.12 -32.50
C TYR A 678 -3.23 -14.23 -32.59
N ARG A 679 -3.90 -14.28 -33.75
CA ARG A 679 -4.83 -15.35 -34.13
C ARG A 679 -4.42 -15.93 -35.47
N TYR A 680 -4.52 -17.24 -35.59
CA TYR A 680 -4.30 -17.95 -36.84
C TYR A 680 -5.41 -17.59 -37.86
N PRO A 681 -5.18 -17.80 -39.17
CA PRO A 681 -6.17 -17.50 -40.21
C PRO A 681 -7.52 -18.21 -40.06
N ASP A 682 -7.58 -19.29 -39.28
CA ASP A 682 -8.79 -20.04 -38.94
C ASP A 682 -9.54 -19.49 -37.71
N GLY A 683 -9.08 -18.36 -37.15
CA GLY A 683 -9.66 -17.68 -36.00
C GLY A 683 -9.19 -18.20 -34.64
N ARG A 684 -8.41 -19.29 -34.59
CA ARG A 684 -7.86 -19.83 -33.33
C ARG A 684 -6.85 -18.85 -32.73
N ALA A 685 -6.93 -18.62 -31.43
CA ALA A 685 -5.94 -17.80 -30.72
C ALA A 685 -4.61 -18.54 -30.59
N CYS A 686 -3.50 -17.80 -30.65
CA CYS A 686 -2.18 -18.35 -30.35
C CYS A 686 -2.15 -18.88 -28.91
N ALA A 687 -1.56 -20.07 -28.72
CA ALA A 687 -1.49 -20.72 -27.41
C ALA A 687 -0.37 -20.18 -26.52
N HIS A 688 0.54 -19.36 -27.07
CA HIS A 688 1.68 -18.84 -26.31
C HIS A 688 1.27 -17.79 -25.27
N GLU A 689 1.95 -17.82 -24.13
CA GLU A 689 1.78 -16.89 -23.03
C GLU A 689 3.13 -16.31 -22.61
N PHE A 690 3.21 -14.98 -22.53
CA PHE A 690 4.42 -14.26 -22.13
C PHE A 690 4.41 -14.00 -20.62
N ARG A 691 5.56 -14.18 -19.95
CA ARG A 691 5.69 -13.82 -18.52
C ARG A 691 5.72 -12.30 -18.36
N HIS A 692 4.77 -11.76 -17.61
CA HIS A 692 4.63 -10.32 -17.40
C HIS A 692 5.89 -9.66 -16.82
N GLU A 693 6.55 -10.31 -15.86
CA GLU A 693 7.81 -9.82 -15.26
C GLU A 693 8.94 -9.71 -16.28
N GLN A 694 9.02 -10.67 -17.20
CA GLN A 694 10.01 -10.66 -18.27
C GLN A 694 9.75 -9.55 -19.29
N LEU A 695 8.48 -9.20 -19.52
CA LEU A 695 8.09 -8.05 -20.35
C LEU A 695 8.46 -6.73 -19.67
N ARG A 696 8.20 -6.58 -18.35
CA ARG A 696 8.62 -5.39 -17.60
C ARG A 696 10.14 -5.22 -17.57
N ALA A 697 10.88 -6.27 -17.24
CA ALA A 697 12.34 -6.24 -17.21
C ALA A 697 12.97 -5.83 -18.56
N ARG A 698 12.31 -6.16 -19.69
CA ARG A 698 12.74 -5.71 -21.02
C ARG A 698 12.60 -4.20 -21.19
N LEU A 699 11.52 -3.60 -20.70
CA LEU A 699 11.33 -2.14 -20.75
C LEU A 699 12.22 -1.39 -19.75
N ASP A 700 12.50 -1.99 -18.60
CA ASP A 700 13.34 -1.37 -17.56
C ASP A 700 14.84 -1.41 -17.90
N ARG A 701 15.25 -2.27 -18.83
CA ARG A 701 16.62 -2.34 -19.35
C ARG A 701 17.03 -1.02 -20.02
N ARG A 702 18.31 -0.67 -19.93
CA ARG A 702 18.90 0.48 -20.63
C ARG A 702 19.94 -0.02 -21.67
N PRO A 703 19.71 0.12 -22.99
CA PRO A 703 18.48 0.57 -23.64
C PRO A 703 17.33 -0.47 -23.53
N PRO A 704 16.06 -0.03 -23.61
CA PRO A 704 14.91 -0.92 -23.51
C PRO A 704 14.83 -1.86 -24.71
N LEU A 705 14.36 -3.08 -24.47
CA LEU A 705 13.97 -4.02 -25.53
C LEU A 705 12.47 -3.90 -25.78
N GLU A 706 12.11 -3.21 -26.87
CA GLU A 706 10.72 -2.86 -27.16
C GLU A 706 9.93 -3.97 -27.84
N THR A 707 10.59 -5.01 -28.36
CA THR A 707 9.96 -6.14 -29.06
C THR A 707 10.35 -7.50 -28.47
N ILE A 708 9.46 -8.49 -28.66
CA ILE A 708 9.67 -9.88 -28.28
C ILE A 708 9.06 -10.80 -29.34
N GLU A 709 9.82 -11.80 -29.79
CA GLU A 709 9.32 -12.81 -30.71
C GLU A 709 8.43 -13.82 -29.99
N CYS A 710 7.26 -14.11 -30.58
CA CYS A 710 6.41 -15.21 -30.14
C CYS A 710 6.97 -16.54 -30.66
N PRO A 711 7.35 -17.52 -29.82
CA PRO A 711 7.91 -18.78 -30.29
C PRO A 711 6.90 -19.68 -31.04
N GLU A 712 5.60 -19.47 -30.85
CA GLU A 712 4.55 -20.24 -31.55
C GLU A 712 4.13 -19.58 -32.88
N HIS A 713 4.09 -18.25 -32.91
CA HIS A 713 3.64 -17.48 -34.09
C HIS A 713 4.82 -16.99 -34.95
N LEU A 714 6.04 -17.00 -34.42
CA LEU A 714 7.29 -16.58 -35.06
C LEU A 714 7.27 -15.13 -35.59
N GLU A 715 6.46 -14.27 -34.95
CA GLU A 715 6.40 -12.83 -35.23
C GLU A 715 6.83 -12.02 -34.01
N ASN A 716 7.43 -10.86 -34.28
CA ASN A 716 7.78 -9.89 -33.24
C ASN A 716 6.53 -9.13 -32.79
N VAL A 717 6.27 -9.19 -31.50
CA VAL A 717 5.22 -8.45 -30.81
C VAL A 717 5.86 -7.30 -30.04
N GLU A 718 5.25 -6.12 -30.04
CA GLU A 718 5.69 -5.05 -29.16
C GLU A 718 5.42 -5.38 -27.69
N VAL A 719 6.44 -5.22 -26.85
CA VAL A 719 6.37 -5.47 -25.40
C VAL A 719 5.39 -4.50 -24.74
N ALA A 720 5.35 -3.23 -25.20
CA ALA A 720 4.38 -2.25 -24.76
C ALA A 720 2.94 -2.69 -25.08
N PHE A 721 2.71 -3.18 -26.30
CA PHE A 721 1.41 -3.71 -26.71
C PHE A 721 0.98 -4.95 -25.90
N LEU A 722 1.91 -5.82 -25.50
CA LEU A 722 1.58 -6.94 -24.61
C LEU A 722 1.18 -6.47 -23.20
N LEU A 723 1.93 -5.53 -22.62
CA LEU A 723 1.67 -5.05 -21.26
C LEU A 723 0.44 -4.15 -21.18
N GLN A 724 0.21 -3.35 -22.21
CA GLN A 724 -0.77 -2.27 -22.21
C GLN A 724 -1.89 -2.50 -23.22
N GLY A 725 -1.85 -3.51 -24.10
CA GLY A 725 -2.85 -3.70 -25.17
C GLY A 725 -2.89 -2.61 -26.24
N ILE A 726 -1.99 -1.62 -26.19
CA ILE A 726 -1.84 -0.51 -27.16
C ILE A 726 -0.34 -0.15 -27.24
N GLU A 727 0.13 0.29 -28.41
CA GLU A 727 1.36 1.07 -28.57
C GLU A 727 1.36 2.29 -27.63
N ARG A 728 2.43 2.53 -26.85
CA ARG A 728 2.55 3.78 -26.08
C ARG A 728 2.44 4.98 -27.01
N PRO A 729 1.57 5.97 -26.75
CA PRO A 729 1.87 7.32 -27.18
C PRO A 729 3.04 7.79 -26.31
N ALA A 730 4.11 8.31 -26.92
CA ALA A 730 5.04 9.17 -26.20
C ALA A 730 4.26 10.24 -25.42
N ALA A 731 4.76 10.75 -24.30
CA ALA A 731 4.06 11.75 -23.47
C ALA A 731 3.52 12.95 -24.31
N ASP A 732 4.23 13.34 -25.36
CA ASP A 732 3.83 14.38 -26.32
C ASP A 732 2.64 13.98 -27.23
N ARG A 733 2.41 12.67 -27.46
CA ARG A 733 1.33 12.14 -28.30
C ARG A 733 0.02 11.92 -27.55
N SER A 734 0.02 11.72 -26.23
CA SER A 734 -1.23 11.68 -25.46
C SER A 734 -1.92 13.04 -25.50
N GLU A 735 -1.15 14.12 -25.39
CA GLU A 735 -1.65 15.49 -25.53
C GLU A 735 -2.17 15.75 -26.96
N GLN A 736 -1.49 15.24 -27.99
CA GLN A 736 -2.00 15.29 -29.36
C GLN A 736 -3.24 14.44 -29.59
N MET A 737 -3.34 13.24 -29.01
CA MET A 737 -4.53 12.38 -29.12
C MET A 737 -5.73 13.00 -28.42
N THR A 738 -5.57 13.46 -27.18
CA THR A 738 -6.64 14.18 -26.45
C THR A 738 -7.09 15.40 -27.25
N ARG A 739 -6.16 16.21 -27.78
CA ARG A 739 -6.49 17.33 -28.67
C ARG A 739 -7.21 16.89 -29.95
N GLN A 740 -6.76 15.82 -30.61
CA GLN A 740 -7.41 15.32 -31.82
C GLN A 740 -8.82 14.79 -31.55
N VAL A 741 -9.07 14.14 -30.40
CA VAL A 741 -10.40 13.68 -30.00
C VAL A 741 -11.30 14.87 -29.66
N LEU A 742 -10.77 15.90 -28.96
CA LEU A 742 -11.49 17.15 -28.71
C LEU A 742 -11.80 17.92 -30.01
N GLU A 743 -10.86 18.02 -30.94
CA GLU A 743 -11.09 18.63 -32.25
C GLU A 743 -12.12 17.85 -33.08
N ARG A 744 -12.18 16.52 -32.94
CA ARG A 744 -13.24 15.68 -33.52
C ARG A 744 -14.59 15.96 -32.86
N LEU A 745 -14.63 16.07 -31.54
CA LEU A 745 -15.82 16.41 -30.77
C LEU A 745 -16.37 17.78 -31.20
N ASP A 746 -15.53 18.81 -31.26
CA ASP A 746 -15.91 20.15 -31.73
C ASP A 746 -16.48 20.11 -33.16
N ARG A 747 -15.82 19.36 -34.07
CA ARG A 747 -16.31 19.17 -35.44
C ARG A 747 -17.65 18.42 -35.49
N MET A 748 -17.84 17.41 -34.65
CA MET A 748 -19.09 16.64 -34.57
C MET A 748 -20.24 17.45 -33.97
N GLU A 749 -19.96 18.30 -32.98
CA GLU A 749 -20.92 19.22 -32.36
C GLU A 749 -21.39 20.29 -33.36
N ILE A 750 -20.48 20.80 -34.21
CA ILE A 750 -20.79 21.70 -35.32
C ILE A 750 -21.68 21.03 -36.38
N ILE A 751 -21.45 19.74 -36.67
CA ILE A 751 -22.24 18.97 -37.65
C ILE A 751 -23.59 18.51 -37.06
N GLY A 752 -23.67 18.31 -35.74
CA GLY A 752 -24.81 17.80 -34.98
C GLY A 752 -26.04 18.69 -34.91
N GLN A 753 -25.96 19.95 -35.38
CA GLN A 753 -27.15 20.80 -35.55
C GLN A 753 -28.11 20.30 -36.66
N ARG A 754 -27.77 19.23 -37.40
CA ARG A 754 -28.61 18.68 -38.50
C ARG A 754 -28.88 17.17 -38.50
N ARG A 755 -28.25 16.35 -37.64
CA ARG A 755 -28.51 14.89 -37.50
C ARG A 755 -28.37 14.47 -36.03
N HIS A 756 -29.45 13.99 -35.41
CA HIS A 756 -29.59 14.07 -33.94
C HIS A 756 -29.28 12.81 -33.12
N ALA A 757 -29.20 11.59 -33.69
CA ALA A 757 -28.99 10.35 -32.93
C ALA A 757 -27.57 9.79 -33.08
N GLU A 758 -27.16 9.35 -34.28
CA GLU A 758 -25.83 8.75 -34.51
C GLU A 758 -24.65 9.69 -34.17
N VAL A 759 -24.82 10.99 -34.39
CA VAL A 759 -23.79 12.00 -34.04
C VAL A 759 -23.72 12.19 -32.52
N ARG A 760 -24.84 12.03 -31.81
CA ARG A 760 -24.91 12.13 -30.35
C ARG A 760 -24.19 10.95 -29.69
N ASP A 761 -24.49 9.73 -30.15
CA ASP A 761 -23.84 8.52 -29.64
C ASP A 761 -22.32 8.55 -29.88
N GLY A 762 -21.87 9.04 -31.05
CA GLY A 762 -20.45 9.23 -31.34
C GLY A 762 -19.77 10.32 -30.50
N ILE A 763 -20.49 11.39 -30.13
CA ILE A 763 -20.00 12.42 -29.19
C ILE A 763 -19.89 11.84 -27.77
N GLU A 764 -20.90 11.09 -27.32
CA GLU A 764 -20.91 10.44 -26.01
C GLU A 764 -19.77 9.42 -25.87
N GLN A 765 -19.55 8.60 -26.90
CA GLN A 765 -18.44 7.65 -26.96
C GLN A 765 -17.08 8.34 -26.91
N ALA A 766 -16.87 9.39 -27.70
CA ALA A 766 -15.62 10.14 -27.69
C ALA A 766 -15.39 10.88 -26.36
N ARG A 767 -16.45 11.37 -25.68
CA ARG A 767 -16.35 11.94 -24.33
C ARG A 767 -15.97 10.89 -23.29
N ALA A 768 -16.56 9.69 -23.35
CA ALA A 768 -16.21 8.58 -22.49
C ALA A 768 -14.74 8.15 -22.65
N GLU A 769 -14.24 8.11 -23.90
CA GLU A 769 -12.83 7.83 -24.20
C GLU A 769 -11.87 8.86 -23.58
N VAL A 770 -12.16 10.15 -23.73
CA VAL A 770 -11.34 11.21 -23.13
C VAL A 770 -11.38 11.14 -21.60
N SER A 771 -12.56 10.90 -21.02
CA SER A 771 -12.72 10.77 -19.57
C SER A 771 -11.88 9.62 -19.00
N ALA A 772 -11.93 8.44 -19.63
CA ALA A 772 -11.14 7.27 -19.22
C ALA A 772 -9.63 7.53 -19.30
N MET A 773 -9.15 8.22 -20.33
CA MET A 773 -7.74 8.61 -20.44
C MET A 773 -7.31 9.56 -19.31
N VAL A 774 -8.17 10.52 -18.96
CA VAL A 774 -7.88 11.48 -17.87
C VAL A 774 -7.89 10.78 -16.52
N ALA A 775 -8.85 9.88 -16.28
CA ALA A 775 -8.92 9.08 -15.06
C ALA A 775 -7.63 8.26 -14.85
N GLU A 776 -7.10 7.62 -15.90
CA GLU A 776 -5.88 6.82 -15.81
C GLU A 776 -4.68 7.68 -15.38
N GLN A 777 -4.51 8.84 -16.02
CA GLN A 777 -3.42 9.77 -15.70
C GLN A 777 -3.54 10.31 -14.27
N GLN A 778 -4.75 10.67 -13.84
CA GLN A 778 -5.01 11.14 -12.48
C GLN A 778 -4.70 10.07 -11.43
N ARG A 779 -5.08 8.81 -11.67
CA ARG A 779 -4.74 7.71 -10.75
C ARG A 779 -3.25 7.44 -10.69
N GLY A 780 -2.58 7.39 -11.83
CA GLY A 780 -1.12 7.20 -11.87
C GLY A 780 -0.40 8.28 -11.07
N PHE A 781 -0.87 9.52 -11.18
CA PHE A 781 -0.37 10.64 -10.39
C PHE A 781 -0.65 10.50 -8.89
N LEU A 782 -1.90 10.23 -8.49
CA LEU A 782 -2.28 10.08 -7.09
C LEU A 782 -1.57 8.89 -6.44
N ALA A 783 -1.41 7.78 -7.14
CA ALA A 783 -0.70 6.60 -6.65
C ALA A 783 0.77 6.92 -6.33
N LEU A 784 1.44 7.68 -7.21
CA LEU A 784 2.81 8.14 -6.99
C LEU A 784 2.91 9.07 -5.77
N LEU A 785 2.02 10.08 -5.69
CA LEU A 785 1.99 10.99 -4.55
C LEU A 785 1.68 10.27 -3.23
N ARG A 786 0.77 9.30 -3.24
CA ARG A 786 0.41 8.53 -2.04
C ARG A 786 1.53 7.65 -1.55
N ARG A 787 2.29 7.05 -2.46
CA ARG A 787 3.49 6.31 -2.10
C ARG A 787 4.48 7.21 -1.36
N GLU A 788 4.73 8.41 -1.89
CA GLU A 788 5.63 9.38 -1.27
C GLU A 788 5.10 9.91 0.08
N GLN A 789 3.80 10.22 0.19
CA GLN A 789 3.17 10.67 1.44
C GLN A 789 3.17 9.60 2.52
N SER A 790 2.90 8.35 2.15
CA SER A 790 2.90 7.20 3.07
C SER A 790 4.30 6.98 3.67
N GLN A 791 5.35 7.04 2.85
CA GLN A 791 6.75 6.99 3.30
C GLN A 791 7.12 8.11 4.29
N GLN A 792 6.32 9.18 4.36
CA GLN A 792 6.58 10.34 5.21
C GLN A 792 5.58 10.49 6.34
N GLU A 793 4.63 9.56 6.47
CA GLU A 793 3.52 9.60 7.42
C GLU A 793 2.72 10.94 7.33
N ALA A 794 2.61 11.52 6.13
CA ALA A 794 2.01 12.84 5.89
C ALA A 794 0.88 12.77 4.85
N ILE A 795 -0.09 11.87 5.07
CA ILE A 795 -1.21 11.67 4.16
C ILE A 795 -2.20 12.84 4.29
N CYS A 796 -2.26 13.70 3.27
CA CYS A 796 -3.15 14.85 3.21
C CYS A 796 -3.77 15.03 1.82
N PRO A 797 -4.81 15.87 1.67
CA PRO A 797 -5.33 16.25 0.35
C PRO A 797 -4.21 16.86 -0.47
N SER A 798 -4.05 16.36 -1.68
CA SER A 798 -2.88 16.58 -2.53
C SER A 798 -3.17 17.50 -3.70
N VAL A 799 -4.44 17.54 -4.12
CA VAL A 799 -4.90 18.41 -5.20
C VAL A 799 -5.39 19.72 -4.60
N VAL A 800 -4.69 20.81 -4.91
CA VAL A 800 -4.99 22.16 -4.43
C VAL A 800 -5.30 23.11 -5.57
N TRP A 801 -6.27 23.99 -5.36
CA TRP A 801 -6.66 25.03 -6.31
C TRP A 801 -6.53 26.41 -5.66
N VAL A 802 -5.94 27.37 -6.38
CA VAL A 802 -5.64 28.70 -5.83
C VAL A 802 -6.42 29.79 -6.56
N ARG A 803 -7.12 30.62 -5.80
CA ARG A 803 -7.84 31.82 -6.27
C ARG A 803 -7.29 33.07 -5.59
N ARG A 804 -7.46 34.23 -6.22
CA ARG A 804 -7.08 35.53 -5.64
C ARG A 804 -8.29 36.24 -5.04
N VAL A 805 -8.18 36.69 -3.79
CA VAL A 805 -9.20 37.53 -3.14
C VAL A 805 -9.05 38.95 -3.65
N SER A 806 -9.85 39.34 -4.64
CA SER A 806 -9.70 40.58 -5.40
C SER A 806 -9.61 41.85 -4.54
N ARG A 807 -8.54 42.65 -4.74
CA ARG A 807 -8.62 44.12 -4.77
C ARG A 807 -7.68 44.72 -5.84
N ARG A 808 -8.30 45.08 -6.97
CA ARG A 808 -7.82 45.88 -8.14
C ARG A 808 -7.08 45.12 -9.25
N ALA A 809 -7.42 45.53 -10.47
CA ALA A 809 -6.97 44.99 -11.74
C ALA A 809 -5.50 45.28 -12.07
N ALA A 810 -4.96 44.39 -12.91
CA ALA A 810 -3.74 44.45 -13.71
C ALA A 810 -2.43 43.99 -13.04
N GLY A 811 -2.20 42.67 -13.10
CA GLY A 811 -0.87 42.06 -13.10
C GLY A 811 -0.82 40.69 -12.41
N HIS A 812 -0.26 39.68 -13.09
CA HIS A 812 0.00 38.33 -12.56
C HIS A 812 1.22 38.25 -11.62
N ARG A 813 1.71 39.39 -11.09
CA ARG A 813 2.88 39.43 -10.20
C ARG A 813 2.46 39.31 -8.73
N LEU A 814 3.09 38.39 -8.00
CA LEU A 814 3.01 38.28 -6.54
C LEU A 814 3.43 39.60 -5.87
N ARG A 815 2.52 40.24 -5.11
CA ARG A 815 2.85 41.41 -4.29
C ARG A 815 2.76 41.08 -2.81
N PRO A 816 3.65 41.62 -1.97
CA PRO A 816 3.53 41.50 -0.52
C PRO A 816 2.18 42.04 -0.04
N GLY A 817 1.38 41.19 0.63
CA GLY A 817 0.05 41.55 1.15
C GLY A 817 -1.15 41.15 0.28
N ASP A 818 -0.94 40.53 -0.89
CA ASP A 818 -2.02 39.83 -1.60
C ASP A 818 -2.56 38.68 -0.74
N VAL A 819 -3.86 38.43 -0.79
CA VAL A 819 -4.50 37.28 -0.11
C VAL A 819 -5.03 36.32 -1.16
N PHE A 820 -4.67 35.05 -1.00
CA PHE A 820 -5.09 33.95 -1.87
C PHE A 820 -6.02 33.01 -1.11
N GLN A 821 -7.01 32.48 -1.80
CA GLN A 821 -7.88 31.42 -1.32
C GLN A 821 -7.35 30.09 -1.82
N LEU A 822 -7.05 29.20 -0.89
CA LEU A 822 -6.68 27.82 -1.13
C LEU A 822 -7.94 26.96 -1.00
N HIS A 823 -8.30 26.27 -2.08
CA HIS A 823 -9.39 25.30 -2.10
C HIS A 823 -8.81 23.89 -2.21
N LEU A 824 -9.41 22.96 -1.48
CA LEU A 824 -9.15 21.53 -1.60
C LEU A 824 -10.13 20.92 -2.61
N CYS A 825 -9.65 19.99 -3.43
CA CYS A 825 -10.47 19.32 -4.43
C CYS A 825 -10.86 17.90 -3.98
N CYS A 826 -12.01 17.43 -4.45
CA CYS A 826 -12.31 16.00 -4.47
C CYS A 826 -11.30 15.30 -5.40
N GLU A 827 -10.71 14.20 -4.93
CA GLU A 827 -9.67 13.46 -5.65
C GLU A 827 -10.22 12.24 -6.41
N ALA A 828 -11.53 12.18 -6.64
CA ALA A 828 -12.18 11.11 -7.41
C ALA A 828 -11.58 11.02 -8.82
N PRO A 829 -10.92 9.92 -9.21
CA PRO A 829 -10.31 9.83 -10.53
C PRO A 829 -11.34 9.96 -11.66
N GLY A 830 -11.02 10.76 -12.66
CA GLY A 830 -11.91 11.21 -13.74
C GLY A 830 -12.72 12.47 -13.41
N GLU A 831 -12.90 12.82 -12.13
CA GLU A 831 -13.92 13.78 -11.67
C GLU A 831 -13.41 14.75 -10.59
N TRP A 832 -12.16 15.23 -10.70
CA TRP A 832 -11.57 16.17 -9.74
C TRP A 832 -12.24 17.55 -9.69
N HIS A 833 -13.10 17.82 -8.71
CA HIS A 833 -13.86 19.06 -8.62
C HIS A 833 -13.73 19.77 -7.26
N LEU A 834 -14.09 21.05 -7.24
CA LEU A 834 -14.18 21.85 -6.02
C LEU A 834 -15.50 21.56 -5.28
N LEU A 835 -15.45 21.50 -3.95
CA LEU A 835 -16.64 21.28 -3.13
C LEU A 835 -17.56 22.52 -3.14
N GLU A 836 -18.83 22.33 -3.49
CA GLU A 836 -19.84 23.40 -3.41
C GLU A 836 -20.10 23.80 -1.95
N GLY A 837 -19.95 25.08 -1.64
CA GLY A 837 -20.24 25.63 -0.31
C GLY A 837 -19.15 25.42 0.75
N ALA A 838 -18.02 24.79 0.41
CA ALA A 838 -16.88 24.67 1.32
C ALA A 838 -16.16 26.03 1.49
N GLU A 839 -15.88 26.42 2.74
CA GLU A 839 -15.13 27.63 3.02
C GLU A 839 -13.66 27.47 2.60
N PRO A 840 -13.12 28.37 1.74
CA PRO A 840 -11.72 28.32 1.36
C PRO A 840 -10.79 28.78 2.48
N TYR A 841 -9.56 28.28 2.48
CA TYR A 841 -8.53 28.74 3.40
C TYR A 841 -7.85 30.00 2.86
N GLU A 842 -7.96 31.13 3.58
CA GLU A 842 -7.32 32.37 3.18
C GLU A 842 -5.86 32.44 3.66
N LEU A 843 -4.94 32.63 2.72
CA LEU A 843 -3.50 32.67 2.94
C LEU A 843 -2.89 33.95 2.37
N PRO A 844 -2.16 34.75 3.19
CA PRO A 844 -1.42 35.89 2.65
C PRO A 844 -0.22 35.43 1.84
N ALA A 845 0.14 36.21 0.81
CA ALA A 845 1.29 36.02 -0.05
C ALA A 845 2.61 36.22 0.73
N ASN A 846 3.01 35.20 1.48
CA ASN A 846 4.18 35.18 2.35
C ASN A 846 5.13 34.01 2.00
N SER A 847 6.20 33.84 2.77
CA SER A 847 7.18 32.77 2.57
C SER A 847 6.58 31.36 2.71
N LYS A 848 5.51 31.17 3.49
CA LYS A 848 4.81 29.88 3.58
C LYS A 848 4.05 29.58 2.30
N PHE A 849 3.34 30.56 1.73
CA PHE A 849 2.65 30.40 0.46
C PHE A 849 3.62 30.03 -0.68
N THR A 850 4.75 30.73 -0.78
CA THR A 850 5.71 30.46 -1.87
C THR A 850 6.49 29.16 -1.70
N LYS A 851 6.83 28.77 -0.46
CA LYS A 851 7.64 27.56 -0.20
C LYS A 851 6.83 26.28 -0.01
N VAL A 852 5.55 26.37 0.37
CA VAL A 852 4.71 25.19 0.69
C VAL A 852 3.61 25.01 -0.36
N VAL A 853 2.86 26.07 -0.69
CA VAL A 853 1.67 25.96 -1.55
C VAL A 853 2.04 25.90 -3.04
N LEU A 854 2.97 26.74 -3.51
CA LEU A 854 3.33 26.78 -4.93
C LEU A 854 3.98 25.48 -5.47
N PRO A 855 4.84 24.75 -4.73
CA PRO A 855 5.31 23.43 -5.18
C PRO A 855 4.17 22.43 -5.42
N TYR A 856 3.16 22.43 -4.56
CA TYR A 856 1.96 21.61 -4.71
C TYR A 856 1.10 22.03 -5.92
N VAL A 857 0.98 23.34 -6.15
CA VAL A 857 0.31 23.87 -7.35
C VAL A 857 1.07 23.44 -8.60
N HIS A 858 2.41 23.48 -8.60
CA HIS A 858 3.24 23.02 -9.72
C HIS A 858 2.98 21.55 -10.05
N GLN A 859 2.92 20.68 -9.04
CA GLN A 859 2.59 19.27 -9.26
C GLN A 859 1.15 19.07 -9.76
N SER A 860 0.18 19.75 -9.15
CA SER A 860 -1.23 19.67 -9.53
C SER A 860 -1.45 20.13 -10.98
N LEU A 861 -0.80 21.21 -11.42
CA LEU A 861 -0.92 21.75 -12.78
C LEU A 861 -0.49 20.77 -13.88
N LYS A 862 0.45 19.86 -13.60
CA LYS A 862 0.88 18.83 -14.55
C LYS A 862 -0.27 17.96 -15.00
N VAL A 863 -1.20 17.67 -14.09
CA VAL A 863 -2.36 16.83 -14.34
C VAL A 863 -3.58 17.67 -14.67
N LEU A 864 -3.79 18.81 -13.99
CA LEU A 864 -4.93 19.70 -14.21
C LEU A 864 -5.01 20.25 -15.64
N LYS A 865 -3.91 20.35 -16.39
CA LYS A 865 -3.96 20.74 -17.82
C LYS A 865 -4.75 19.76 -18.70
N TYR A 866 -4.86 18.50 -18.30
CA TYR A 866 -5.65 17.46 -18.98
C TYR A 866 -7.13 17.47 -18.55
N VAL A 867 -7.43 18.15 -17.44
CA VAL A 867 -8.75 18.20 -16.80
C VAL A 867 -9.63 19.29 -17.40
N VAL A 868 -9.05 20.45 -17.74
CA VAL A 868 -9.74 21.62 -18.34
C VAL A 868 -10.64 21.29 -19.52
N PRO A 869 -10.23 20.45 -20.49
CA PRO A 869 -11.06 20.18 -21.65
C PRO A 869 -12.25 19.27 -21.34
N VAL A 870 -12.14 18.40 -20.31
CA VAL A 870 -13.20 17.46 -19.91
C VAL A 870 -14.23 18.13 -19.01
N PHE A 871 -13.82 19.10 -18.20
CA PHE A 871 -14.73 19.87 -17.34
C PHE A 871 -15.83 20.60 -18.12
N GLY A 872 -15.51 21.09 -19.33
CA GLY A 872 -16.51 21.69 -20.22
C GLY A 872 -17.47 20.67 -20.86
N ALA A 873 -17.08 19.39 -20.91
CA ALA A 873 -17.84 18.31 -21.55
C ALA A 873 -18.68 17.47 -20.56
N ALA A 874 -18.26 17.36 -19.29
CA ALA A 874 -18.91 16.59 -18.23
C ALA A 874 -20.04 17.36 -17.53
N VAL A 875 -19.92 18.68 -17.42
CA VAL A 875 -20.98 19.54 -16.85
C VAL A 875 -21.89 19.96 -18.00
N GLY A 876 -22.93 19.18 -18.28
CA GLY A 876 -23.88 19.49 -19.35
C GLY A 876 -24.40 20.92 -19.25
N ALA A 877 -24.09 21.76 -20.25
CA ALA A 877 -24.71 23.05 -20.56
C ALA A 877 -25.03 24.01 -19.38
N VAL A 878 -24.35 23.91 -18.23
CA VAL A 878 -24.46 24.88 -17.14
C VAL A 878 -23.22 25.77 -17.15
N SER A 879 -23.35 26.85 -17.93
CA SER A 879 -22.54 28.07 -17.96
C SER A 879 -21.12 27.96 -18.54
N GLU A 880 -20.95 28.52 -19.75
CA GLU A 880 -19.64 28.94 -20.29
C GLU A 880 -18.82 29.79 -19.30
N ASP A 881 -19.48 30.46 -18.35
CA ASP A 881 -18.82 31.30 -17.33
C ASP A 881 -18.05 30.47 -16.29
N LEU A 882 -18.53 29.28 -15.90
CA LEU A 882 -17.81 28.44 -14.93
C LEU A 882 -16.51 27.88 -15.55
N SER A 883 -16.56 27.47 -16.82
CA SER A 883 -15.36 27.07 -17.59
C SER A 883 -14.38 28.23 -17.73
N LYS A 884 -14.88 29.45 -17.94
CA LYS A 884 -14.06 30.66 -18.06
C LYS A 884 -13.37 31.02 -16.75
N VAL A 885 -14.09 31.00 -15.61
CA VAL A 885 -13.52 31.26 -14.28
C VAL A 885 -12.43 30.25 -13.95
N MET A 886 -12.64 28.96 -14.24
CA MET A 886 -11.62 27.94 -14.01
C MET A 886 -10.40 28.10 -14.93
N LYS A 887 -10.59 28.51 -16.20
CA LYS A 887 -9.49 28.86 -17.09
C LYS A 887 -8.69 30.06 -16.56
N ASP A 888 -9.36 31.09 -16.08
CA ASP A 888 -8.73 32.27 -15.48
C ASP A 888 -7.92 31.88 -14.22
N ASP A 889 -8.44 30.97 -13.39
CA ASP A 889 -7.72 30.43 -12.22
C ASP A 889 -6.48 29.62 -12.61
N LEU A 890 -6.55 28.84 -13.69
CA LEU A 890 -5.41 28.07 -14.21
C LEU A 890 -4.34 28.96 -14.80
N GLU A 891 -4.73 30.01 -15.52
CA GLU A 891 -3.80 31.04 -15.98
C GLU A 891 -3.17 31.77 -14.81
N LEU A 892 -3.93 32.06 -13.74
CA LEU A 892 -3.38 32.61 -12.50
C LEU A 892 -2.35 31.66 -11.89
N MET A 893 -2.68 30.38 -11.71
CA MET A 893 -1.76 29.39 -11.13
C MET A 893 -0.47 29.24 -11.95
N LYS A 894 -0.57 29.20 -13.29
CA LYS A 894 0.60 29.21 -14.18
C LYS A 894 1.43 30.47 -14.00
N ALA A 895 0.79 31.63 -14.01
CA ALA A 895 1.49 32.89 -13.91
C ALA A 895 2.12 33.13 -12.52
N LEU A 896 1.57 32.55 -11.46
CA LEU A 896 2.19 32.53 -10.12
C LEU A 896 3.50 31.72 -10.11
N LEU A 897 3.57 30.63 -10.86
CA LEU A 897 4.80 29.84 -11.02
C LEU A 897 5.81 30.53 -11.94
N ASP A 898 5.35 31.18 -12.99
CA ASP A 898 6.20 32.00 -13.86
C ASP A 898 6.75 33.23 -13.12
N ALA A 899 6.06 33.71 -12.08
CA ALA A 899 6.54 34.80 -11.24
C ALA A 899 7.57 34.36 -10.18
N LEU A 900 7.85 33.06 -10.03
CA LEU A 900 8.89 32.57 -9.12
C LEU A 900 10.30 32.96 -9.61
N PRO A 901 11.27 33.14 -8.70
CA PRO A 901 12.68 33.29 -9.07
C PRO A 901 13.16 32.11 -9.94
N ASP A 902 14.00 32.38 -10.94
CA ASP A 902 14.48 31.35 -11.89
C ASP A 902 15.17 30.17 -11.20
N GLU A 903 15.85 30.43 -10.07
CA GLU A 903 16.49 29.41 -9.22
C GLU A 903 15.47 28.44 -8.61
N THR A 904 14.33 28.94 -8.12
CA THR A 904 13.23 28.11 -7.60
C THR A 904 12.54 27.34 -8.72
N ARG A 905 12.40 27.94 -9.91
CA ARG A 905 11.81 27.24 -11.07
C ARG A 905 12.71 26.11 -11.57
N ARG A 906 14.03 26.32 -11.61
CA ARG A 906 15.02 25.27 -11.94
C ARG A 906 15.04 24.13 -10.92
N GLN A 907 14.98 24.44 -9.63
CA GLN A 907 14.84 23.44 -8.57
C GLN A 907 13.57 22.59 -8.74
N LEU A 908 12.44 23.21 -9.09
CA LEU A 908 11.18 22.51 -9.36
C LEU A 908 11.25 21.61 -10.61
N SER A 909 12.00 22.00 -11.65
CA SER A 909 12.17 21.22 -12.88
C SER A 909 13.23 20.12 -12.79
N ASP A 910 14.35 20.34 -12.09
CA ASP A 910 15.41 19.33 -11.90
C ASP A 910 14.92 18.14 -11.05
N ARG A 911 13.97 18.40 -10.14
CA ARG A 911 13.25 17.38 -9.36
C ARG A 911 12.44 16.41 -10.23
N GLU A 912 12.07 16.78 -11.46
CA GLU A 912 11.23 15.97 -12.36
C GLU A 912 12.03 14.91 -13.12
N SER A 913 13.30 15.20 -13.41
CA SER A 913 14.19 14.31 -14.16
C SER A 913 14.59 13.08 -13.34
N ARG A 914 14.45 13.14 -12.01
CA ARG A 914 14.73 12.07 -11.05
C ARG A 914 13.46 11.24 -10.79
N SER A 915 13.01 10.54 -11.81
CA SER A 915 11.94 9.54 -11.69
C SER A 915 12.39 8.34 -10.83
N THR A 916 11.57 8.03 -9.83
CA THR A 916 11.40 6.78 -9.05
C THR A 916 12.39 6.32 -7.95
N VAL A 917 13.54 6.96 -7.70
CA VAL A 917 14.45 6.49 -6.60
C VAL A 917 15.03 7.62 -5.72
N LEU A 918 14.65 8.89 -5.97
CA LEU A 918 15.47 10.02 -5.50
C LEU A 918 14.66 11.28 -5.22
N ALA A 919 14.04 11.35 -4.04
CA ALA A 919 13.61 12.63 -3.51
C ALA A 919 13.87 12.67 -2.00
N THR A 920 15.11 13.03 -1.68
CA THR A 920 15.70 13.12 -0.35
C THR A 920 15.29 14.37 0.44
N ASP A 921 14.29 15.14 0.00
CA ASP A 921 13.88 16.36 0.73
C ASP A 921 12.40 16.70 0.57
N HIS A 922 11.54 15.70 0.71
CA HIS A 922 10.10 15.91 0.82
C HIS A 922 9.70 16.47 2.20
N ALA A 923 10.28 17.60 2.62
CA ALA A 923 9.69 18.35 3.73
C ALA A 923 8.31 18.92 3.34
N GLU A 924 8.04 19.03 2.05
CA GLU A 924 6.86 19.64 1.44
C GLU A 924 5.56 18.97 1.89
N PHE A 925 5.47 17.63 1.88
CA PHE A 925 4.24 16.95 2.30
C PHE A 925 3.94 17.12 3.77
N ARG A 926 4.98 17.05 4.61
CA ARG A 926 4.88 17.35 6.05
C ARG A 926 4.56 18.82 6.30
N GLN A 927 5.13 19.74 5.53
CA GLN A 927 4.89 21.18 5.65
C GLN A 927 3.46 21.55 5.22
N MET A 928 2.95 20.93 4.17
CA MET A 928 1.57 21.10 3.74
C MET A 928 0.61 20.47 4.74
N TYR A 929 0.86 19.24 5.20
CA TYR A 929 0.06 18.62 6.27
C TYR A 929 0.05 19.50 7.54
N ALA A 930 1.21 20.01 7.96
CA ALA A 930 1.30 20.93 9.10
C ALA A 930 0.58 22.28 8.84
N LEU A 931 0.63 22.80 7.61
CA LEU A 931 -0.09 24.01 7.22
C LEU A 931 -1.61 23.78 7.28
N LEU A 932 -2.10 22.67 6.72
CA LEU A 932 -3.51 22.30 6.76
C LEU A 932 -3.98 22.07 8.19
N LYS A 933 -3.20 21.38 9.02
CA LYS A 933 -3.49 21.19 10.45
C LYS A 933 -3.47 22.50 11.25
N GLN A 934 -2.65 23.47 10.85
CA GLN A 934 -2.67 24.81 11.43
C GLN A 934 -3.95 25.58 11.05
N LEU A 935 -4.43 25.42 9.81
CA LEU A 935 -5.62 26.08 9.29
C LEU A 935 -6.92 25.39 9.74
N ASP A 936 -6.86 24.08 9.95
CA ASP A 936 -7.97 23.20 10.33
C ASP A 936 -7.51 22.17 11.38
N PRO A 937 -7.45 22.58 12.67
CA PRO A 937 -6.98 21.70 13.75
C PRO A 937 -7.88 20.49 14.03
N GLU A 938 -9.14 20.55 13.59
CA GLU A 938 -10.10 19.45 13.73
C GLU A 938 -9.98 18.43 12.58
N GLU A 939 -9.06 18.66 11.64
CA GLU A 939 -8.74 17.79 10.50
C GLU A 939 -9.96 17.45 9.63
N ARG A 940 -10.91 18.40 9.51
CA ARG A 940 -12.12 18.23 8.68
C ARG A 940 -11.85 18.39 7.18
N TRP A 941 -10.80 19.13 6.83
CA TRP A 941 -10.25 19.33 5.48
C TRP A 941 -11.34 19.70 4.46
N ALA A 942 -12.05 20.78 4.77
CA ALA A 942 -13.16 21.30 3.97
C ALA A 942 -14.36 20.33 3.80
N GLY A 943 -14.44 19.27 4.62
CA GLY A 943 -15.50 18.26 4.57
C GLY A 943 -15.23 17.08 3.64
N LEU A 944 -13.98 16.90 3.20
CA LEU A 944 -13.56 15.72 2.44
C LEU A 944 -13.50 14.48 3.35
N ASN A 945 -13.90 13.34 2.80
CA ASN A 945 -13.88 12.06 3.48
C ASN A 945 -12.62 11.29 3.07
N LYS A 946 -11.87 10.80 4.06
CA LYS A 946 -10.76 9.88 3.83
C LYS A 946 -11.33 8.51 3.47
N VAL A 947 -11.04 8.01 2.28
CA VAL A 947 -11.49 6.69 1.85
C VAL A 947 -10.29 5.87 1.37
N VAL A 948 -10.00 4.78 2.07
CA VAL A 948 -9.08 3.75 1.55
C VAL A 948 -9.85 2.89 0.57
N THR A 949 -9.47 2.91 -0.71
CA THR A 949 -10.21 2.17 -1.72
C THR A 949 -9.88 0.67 -1.64
N PRO A 950 -10.78 -0.18 -2.16
CA PRO A 950 -10.55 -1.61 -2.38
C PRO A 950 -9.19 -2.01 -3.00
N GLU A 951 -8.64 -1.15 -3.86
CA GLU A 951 -7.36 -1.36 -4.56
C GLU A 951 -6.14 -0.97 -3.71
N GLY A 952 -6.36 -0.37 -2.53
CA GLY A 952 -5.34 0.07 -1.59
C GLY A 952 -5.09 1.58 -1.47
N PRO A 953 -5.15 2.43 -2.52
CA PRO A 953 -4.84 3.85 -2.36
C PRO A 953 -5.89 4.56 -1.51
N THR A 954 -5.47 5.58 -0.77
CA THR A 954 -6.38 6.44 -0.01
C THR A 954 -6.73 7.69 -0.81
N TYR A 955 -7.99 8.07 -0.94
CA TYR A 955 -8.43 9.29 -1.59
C TYR A 955 -9.18 10.22 -0.63
N TRP A 956 -9.11 11.52 -0.90
CA TRP A 956 -9.94 12.53 -0.25
C TRP A 956 -11.14 12.86 -1.14
N LEU A 957 -12.30 12.34 -0.76
CA LEU A 957 -13.49 12.32 -1.61
C LEU A 957 -14.60 13.20 -1.03
N CYS A 958 -15.37 13.84 -1.91
CA CYS A 958 -16.63 14.44 -1.50
C CYS A 958 -17.59 13.35 -0.99
N ARG A 959 -18.66 13.74 -0.29
CA ARG A 959 -19.61 12.79 0.31
C ARG A 959 -20.25 11.86 -0.72
N GLU A 960 -20.48 12.34 -1.93
CA GLU A 960 -21.07 11.55 -3.01
C GLU A 960 -20.10 10.49 -3.52
N HIS A 961 -18.86 10.87 -3.87
CA HIS A 961 -17.83 9.91 -4.28
C HIS A 961 -17.44 8.94 -3.17
N ALA A 962 -17.40 9.38 -1.92
CA ALA A 962 -17.16 8.48 -0.80
C ALA A 962 -18.23 7.37 -0.71
N ARG A 963 -19.50 7.71 -0.95
CA ARG A 963 -20.59 6.72 -1.02
C ARG A 963 -20.45 5.73 -2.15
N PHE A 964 -19.89 6.13 -3.30
CA PHE A 964 -19.62 5.19 -4.39
C PHE A 964 -18.71 4.03 -3.95
N TYR A 965 -17.65 4.32 -3.19
CA TYR A 965 -16.74 3.30 -2.68
C TYR A 965 -17.33 2.50 -1.50
N GLN A 966 -18.24 3.09 -0.73
CA GLN A 966 -18.85 2.45 0.45
C GLN A 966 -20.12 1.64 0.14
N GLN A 967 -20.91 2.06 -0.85
CA GLN A 967 -22.26 1.55 -1.14
C GLN A 967 -22.47 1.20 -2.62
N GLY A 968 -21.48 1.43 -3.49
CA GLY A 968 -21.55 1.10 -4.92
C GLY A 968 -22.36 2.05 -5.80
N VAL A 969 -22.86 3.18 -5.27
CA VAL A 969 -23.76 4.08 -6.02
C VAL A 969 -23.04 5.33 -6.50
N LEU A 970 -22.95 5.51 -7.82
CA LEU A 970 -23.01 6.82 -8.47
C LEU A 970 -24.38 6.87 -9.14
N GLY A 971 -25.21 7.83 -8.72
CA GLY A 971 -26.52 7.99 -9.34
C GLY A 971 -26.35 8.30 -10.82
N ALA A 972 -26.73 7.37 -11.69
CA ALA A 972 -26.93 7.66 -13.09
C ALA A 972 -28.09 8.66 -13.20
N GLY A 973 -27.77 9.95 -13.34
CA GLY A 973 -28.66 10.98 -13.85
C GLY A 973 -29.86 11.35 -12.97
N THR A 974 -29.66 12.32 -12.08
CA THR A 974 -30.67 13.37 -11.87
C THR A 974 -29.94 14.70 -11.92
N GLY A 975 -30.22 15.49 -12.97
CA GLY A 975 -29.73 16.85 -13.08
C GLY A 975 -30.04 17.65 -11.82
N HIS A 976 -29.13 18.56 -11.47
CA HIS A 976 -29.37 19.59 -10.48
C HIS A 976 -30.77 20.18 -10.68
N GLU A 977 -31.69 19.88 -9.75
CA GLU A 977 -32.91 20.67 -9.61
C GLU A 977 -32.46 22.11 -9.35
N ALA A 978 -32.67 22.96 -10.36
CA ALA A 978 -32.38 24.37 -10.32
C ALA A 978 -33.02 24.99 -9.06
N VAL A 979 -32.17 25.44 -8.14
CA VAL A 979 -32.55 26.28 -7.00
C VAL A 979 -33.32 27.48 -7.54
N ARG A 980 -34.64 27.52 -7.30
CA ARG A 980 -35.46 28.70 -7.58
C ARG A 980 -34.94 29.87 -6.75
N LEU A 981 -34.34 30.85 -7.42
CA LEU A 981 -34.07 32.16 -6.85
C LEU A 981 -35.38 32.89 -6.49
N PRO A 982 -35.39 33.70 -5.42
CA PRO A 982 -36.59 34.40 -4.95
C PRO A 982 -37.01 35.49 -5.94
N SER A 983 -38.23 35.40 -6.44
CA SER A 983 -38.86 36.44 -7.26
C SER A 983 -39.26 37.64 -6.40
N GLN A 984 -38.69 38.81 -6.71
CA GLN A 984 -39.19 40.11 -6.25
C GLN A 984 -40.23 40.70 -7.24
N PRO A 985 -41.08 41.64 -6.78
CA PRO A 985 -42.48 41.75 -7.20
C PRO A 985 -42.68 42.68 -8.40
N GLY A 986 -43.70 42.39 -9.22
CA GLY A 986 -44.10 43.34 -10.26
C GLY A 986 -45.23 42.89 -11.19
N GLY A 987 -46.47 43.03 -10.74
CA GLY A 987 -47.58 43.51 -11.58
C GLY A 987 -48.29 42.53 -12.54
N PRO A 988 -49.54 42.83 -12.94
CA PRO A 988 -50.60 41.83 -13.02
C PRO A 988 -51.02 41.47 -14.45
N GLY A 989 -51.62 40.29 -14.65
CA GLY A 989 -52.39 40.04 -15.87
C GLY A 989 -52.84 38.60 -16.10
N ALA A 990 -54.16 38.38 -15.94
CA ALA A 990 -55.02 37.42 -16.65
C ALA A 990 -54.69 35.90 -16.53
N LEU A 991 -55.41 35.15 -15.70
CA LEU A 991 -56.66 34.44 -16.04
C LEU A 991 -56.50 33.32 -17.11
N SER A 992 -56.59 32.08 -16.63
CA SER A 992 -57.67 31.11 -16.93
C SER A 992 -57.29 29.75 -17.54
N ARG A 993 -57.89 28.70 -16.92
CA ARG A 993 -58.32 27.36 -17.41
C ARG A 993 -57.22 26.32 -17.66
N GLN A 994 -57.07 25.28 -16.83
CA GLN A 994 -57.90 24.07 -16.64
C GLN A 994 -58.17 23.25 -17.91
N GLN A 995 -58.04 21.92 -17.71
CA GLN A 995 -58.39 20.76 -18.55
C GLN A 995 -57.21 20.26 -19.40
N THR A 996 -56.81 18.99 -19.33
CA THR A 996 -57.39 17.77 -18.71
C THR A 996 -56.30 16.73 -18.60
#